data_AF-A0A6V7U654-F1
#
_entry.id   AF-A0A6V7U654-F1
#
_cell.length_a   1.000
_cell.length_b   1.000
_cell.length_c   1.000
_cell.angle_alpha   90.00
_cell.angle_beta   90.00
_cell.angle_gamma   90.00
#
_symmetry.space_group_name_H-M   'P 1'
#
loop_
_entity.id
_entity.type
_entity.pdbx_description
1 polymer ?
#
loop_
_entity_poly.entity_id
_entity_poly.type
_entity_poly.pdbx_seq_one_letter_code
_entity_poly.pdbx_strand_id
1 'polypeptide(L)'
;MEDDFYDDNERCYVDVKQGTNNKSSFKIGQKFQKFIQLVPFPSKTKETKQKQKISAHSQSTTTTSHPSHSFSSSSSPSSPTSTITLSLSQIASLQQNEDYLLEPFTIEEEKEEENFEFNNIDLETTMEEENRPKMPPKMFLSSIPMRDLVVNNNQGVRQNMPSSVSSIPSPTPPTKPPPPPPSTGSSRRSRLSTVCPPTSSKSSFLVSRTQILLTLIAFLSVLLLAILFTFILTRDVLLREYIEGRIADDDSNINESKSFDGIISTKLPEVAKLVGRVQHERATDINRFRVPGKSLVAPATSNNETLEEEDKEDEQESSVSTTAEEPGADELRLSGELYPIWYNLTMKIFVPGFGAQIPDENNLTFNADLLIKFRVEQSTRRIELNALKLSFDRVNLEKYQLNRVDESNQNMSKSVPKVVEVKVDEAREKVFFELDGTLEKGNEYLFRIPYTGPIASKLSGLYLTTYTTLAGEHKCAAVTQMEPTDARRMVPCFDEPHFKAIYRLNIIHPFGSRAVSNAKEIRDGVATDNEEWIQTDFDETLPMSSYLLALVVSDFDYVEGYTKRGIRFRIWARQDAVNFTSYALQAGIRVLEFYEDYYGIEFSLPKQDMMAFPDFAAGAMENWGLVTYREKYLLYSPELYTAQQKMAVASVVAHELAHQWFGNLVTMRWWSDLWLNEGFATLMEYLGTDAISNGGFRMRDYFIIEALDSAFDRDSRATSHPLFFEIQKAEDVNEAFDPITYSKGASVLRMIRSVMGEEYFKSGVNIYLNRFKYHNAEHSDLWDALTEAVPQHLLDREGKPFNVTKFAKYWTEETGFPVVQVKRISPNKVLLTQQRFRLDHIVGDYSIDEKG
;
A
#
# COMPACT_ATOMS: atom_id res chain seq x y z
N MET A 1 56.59 14.23 4.75
CA MET A 1 56.27 12.81 4.60
C MET A 1 54.77 12.71 4.82
N GLU A 2 53.98 13.40 3.99
CA GLU A 2 53.69 13.11 2.56
C GLU A 2 52.59 12.04 2.50
N ASP A 3 51.49 12.15 1.76
CA ASP A 3 50.87 13.21 0.93
C ASP A 3 49.34 12.93 0.97
N ASP A 4 48.41 13.88 1.14
CA ASP A 4 47.89 14.93 0.23
C ASP A 4 46.65 14.47 -0.61
N PHE A 5 45.73 15.40 -0.89
CA PHE A 5 44.46 15.31 -1.67
C PHE A 5 43.21 14.56 -1.11
N TYR A 6 42.22 15.34 -0.65
CA TYR A 6 41.02 15.70 -1.45
C TYR A 6 40.31 16.91 -0.78
N ASP A 7 40.27 18.07 -1.45
CA ASP A 7 39.55 19.28 -0.99
C ASP A 7 38.81 19.94 -2.17
N ASP A 8 37.64 19.40 -2.53
CA ASP A 8 36.72 19.99 -3.52
C ASP A 8 35.71 20.94 -2.85
N ASN A 9 36.22 22.05 -2.32
CA ASN A 9 35.41 23.15 -1.81
C ASN A 9 35.04 24.14 -2.94
N GLU A 10 34.00 23.84 -3.75
CA GLU A 10 33.42 24.81 -4.70
C GLU A 10 32.81 26.02 -3.94
N ARG A 11 33.53 27.14 -3.90
CA ARG A 11 33.07 28.40 -3.27
C ARG A 11 32.36 29.30 -4.28
N CYS A 12 31.05 29.41 -4.17
CA CYS A 12 30.26 30.38 -4.95
C CYS A 12 30.12 31.72 -4.22
N TYR A 13 30.51 32.81 -4.88
CA TYR A 13 30.29 34.19 -4.42
C TYR A 13 29.11 34.81 -5.17
N VAL A 14 28.05 35.18 -4.44
CA VAL A 14 26.88 35.87 -5.02
C VAL A 14 26.95 37.36 -4.65
N ASP A 15 27.09 38.22 -5.66
CA ASP A 15 27.13 39.67 -5.47
C ASP A 15 25.73 40.28 -5.49
N VAL A 16 25.30 40.84 -4.35
CA VAL A 16 23.99 41.50 -4.24
C VAL A 16 24.11 42.91 -4.84
N LYS A 17 23.71 43.06 -6.11
CA LYS A 17 23.66 44.37 -6.78
C LYS A 17 22.65 45.29 -6.11
N GLN A 18 23.13 46.35 -5.46
CA GLN A 18 22.30 47.49 -5.09
C GLN A 18 21.93 48.29 -6.34
N GLY A 19 20.63 48.35 -6.65
CA GLY A 19 20.10 49.28 -7.65
C GLY A 19 20.28 50.73 -7.20
N THR A 20 20.95 51.55 -8.01
CA THR A 20 21.23 52.95 -7.66
C THR A 20 20.02 53.86 -7.90
N ASN A 21 19.45 54.36 -6.81
CA ASN A 21 18.74 55.63 -6.66
C ASN A 21 18.02 56.21 -7.89
N ASN A 22 16.67 56.21 -7.83
CA ASN A 22 15.92 57.36 -8.34
C ASN A 22 15.02 57.92 -7.24
N LYS A 23 14.99 59.25 -7.08
CA LYS A 23 14.39 59.90 -5.91
C LYS A 23 12.86 59.96 -6.03
N SER A 24 12.17 59.03 -5.38
CA SER A 24 10.87 59.34 -4.77
C SER A 24 10.88 58.90 -3.30
N SER A 25 10.57 59.84 -2.42
CA SER A 25 10.79 59.70 -0.98
C SER A 25 9.61 59.05 -0.26
N PHE A 26 9.89 57.99 0.49
CA PHE A 26 9.23 57.69 1.78
C PHE A 26 7.69 57.63 1.78
N LYS A 27 7.12 56.65 1.07
CA LYS A 27 5.84 56.00 1.45
C LYS A 27 5.98 54.48 1.29
N ILE A 28 5.16 53.71 2.02
CA ILE A 28 5.28 52.24 2.18
C ILE A 28 6.44 51.83 3.13
N GLY A 29 6.59 52.59 4.22
CA GLY A 29 7.33 52.19 5.43
C GLY A 29 6.45 52.21 6.70
N GLN A 30 5.12 52.23 6.54
CA GLN A 30 4.13 52.30 7.62
C GLN A 30 2.86 51.52 7.25
N LYS A 31 2.96 50.18 7.18
CA LYS A 31 1.77 49.31 7.12
C LYS A 31 1.95 47.91 7.74
N PHE A 32 2.90 47.76 8.67
CA PHE A 32 3.05 46.54 9.48
C PHE A 32 3.41 46.82 10.97
N GLN A 33 2.89 47.91 11.51
CA GLN A 33 3.00 48.22 12.94
C GLN A 33 1.71 48.86 13.48
N LYS A 34 0.57 48.20 13.21
CA LYS A 34 -0.74 48.62 13.73
C LYS A 34 -1.80 47.50 13.72
N PHE A 35 -1.49 46.37 14.34
CA PHE A 35 -2.51 45.37 14.75
C PHE A 35 -2.09 44.57 16.00
N ILE A 36 -1.48 45.24 16.98
CA ILE A 36 -1.43 44.76 18.39
C ILE A 36 -1.92 45.91 19.26
N GLN A 37 -3.24 45.94 19.49
CA GLN A 37 -3.97 46.56 20.62
C GLN A 37 -5.46 46.61 20.25
N LEU A 38 -6.28 45.74 20.85
CA LEU A 38 -7.68 45.96 21.28
C LEU A 38 -8.42 44.62 21.55
N VAL A 39 -8.05 43.94 22.64
CA VAL A 39 -9.02 43.16 23.45
C VAL A 39 -8.64 43.39 24.93
N PRO A 40 -9.51 43.97 25.77
CA PRO A 40 -9.17 44.24 27.17
C PRO A 40 -9.45 43.04 28.08
N PHE A 41 -8.48 42.69 28.92
CA PHE A 41 -8.73 41.85 30.10
C PHE A 41 -9.49 42.65 31.18
N PRO A 42 -10.57 42.11 31.77
CA PRO A 42 -11.15 42.66 32.99
C PRO A 42 -10.52 42.04 34.23
N SER A 43 -9.80 42.82 35.04
CA SER A 43 -9.57 42.48 36.45
C SER A 43 -9.53 43.71 37.36
N LYS A 44 -10.49 43.76 38.31
CA LYS A 44 -10.24 43.91 39.76
C LYS A 44 -11.56 44.01 40.55
N THR A 45 -11.67 43.11 41.54
CA THR A 45 -12.09 43.34 42.94
C THR A 45 -12.45 44.79 43.34
N LYS A 46 -13.44 45.08 44.21
CA LYS A 46 -14.03 44.38 45.38
C LYS A 46 -15.33 45.13 45.77
N GLU A 47 -16.34 44.46 46.35
CA GLU A 47 -16.79 44.78 47.72
C GLU A 47 -17.87 43.83 48.27
N THR A 48 -17.84 43.66 49.59
CA THR A 48 -18.65 42.70 50.35
C THR A 48 -19.91 43.37 50.90
N LYS A 49 -21.08 42.72 50.80
CA LYS A 49 -22.15 42.91 51.81
C LYS A 49 -23.01 41.68 52.03
N GLN A 50 -22.81 41.10 53.19
CA GLN A 50 -23.49 39.93 53.75
C GLN A 50 -24.86 40.33 54.29
N LYS A 51 -25.91 39.53 54.03
CA LYS A 51 -27.09 39.46 54.91
C LYS A 51 -27.81 38.11 54.76
N GLN A 52 -28.04 37.46 55.90
CA GLN A 52 -28.72 36.17 56.02
C GLN A 52 -30.24 36.33 55.85
N LYS A 53 -30.93 35.29 55.36
CA LYS A 53 -31.85 34.48 56.18
C LYS A 53 -32.42 33.24 55.44
N ILE A 54 -32.16 32.08 56.04
CA ILE A 54 -33.15 31.08 56.52
C ILE A 54 -34.17 30.51 55.51
N SER A 55 -33.87 29.26 55.09
CA SER A 55 -34.67 28.00 55.16
C SER A 55 -36.09 27.92 54.53
N ALA A 56 -36.63 26.74 54.19
CA ALA A 56 -36.20 25.36 54.47
C ALA A 56 -36.57 24.36 53.33
N HIS A 57 -35.96 23.16 53.41
CA HIS A 57 -36.52 21.78 53.29
C HIS A 57 -37.75 21.47 52.40
N SER A 58 -37.91 20.26 51.84
CA SER A 58 -37.06 19.05 51.69
C SER A 58 -37.82 17.97 50.85
N GLN A 59 -37.16 16.81 50.60
CA GLN A 59 -37.73 15.53 50.10
C GLN A 59 -38.11 15.49 48.59
N SER A 60 -37.47 14.68 47.74
CA SER A 60 -37.56 13.20 47.54
C SER A 60 -38.81 12.78 46.73
N THR A 61 -38.84 11.74 45.89
CA THR A 61 -38.00 10.50 45.81
C THR A 61 -38.10 9.85 44.41
N THR A 62 -37.00 9.29 43.91
CA THR A 62 -36.84 8.05 43.09
C THR A 62 -37.87 7.56 42.03
N THR A 63 -37.33 7.32 40.82
CA THR A 63 -37.35 6.09 39.97
C THR A 63 -38.52 5.66 39.05
N THR A 64 -38.12 5.48 37.76
CA THR A 64 -38.34 4.34 36.83
C THR A 64 -39.60 4.15 35.96
N SER A 65 -39.29 3.81 34.68
CA SER A 65 -39.94 2.85 33.75
C SER A 65 -40.98 3.29 32.69
N HIS A 66 -40.67 2.89 31.45
CA HIS A 66 -41.53 2.67 30.26
C HIS A 66 -42.63 1.59 30.52
N PRO A 67 -43.68 1.36 29.68
CA PRO A 67 -43.60 1.30 28.19
C PRO A 67 -44.87 1.57 27.32
N SER A 68 -44.63 1.54 25.99
CA SER A 68 -45.50 1.09 24.85
C SER A 68 -47.05 1.07 24.91
N HIS A 69 -47.73 1.57 23.87
CA HIS A 69 -48.34 0.76 22.77
C HIS A 69 -49.27 1.54 21.79
N SER A 70 -49.36 1.01 20.55
CA SER A 70 -50.57 0.91 19.67
C SER A 70 -51.25 2.20 19.12
N PHE A 71 -52.03 2.19 18.02
CA PHE A 71 -52.04 1.50 16.70
C PHE A 71 -53.00 2.31 15.77
N SER A 72 -53.09 1.93 14.48
CA SER A 72 -54.14 2.26 13.47
C SER A 72 -53.74 3.26 12.37
N SER A 73 -54.25 3.18 11.12
CA SER A 73 -54.49 2.03 10.20
C SER A 73 -55.08 2.54 8.88
N SER A 74 -54.64 2.00 7.72
CA SER A 74 -55.35 2.01 6.41
C SER A 74 -55.72 3.39 5.79
N SER A 75 -55.78 3.59 4.47
CA SER A 75 -55.62 2.70 3.31
C SER A 75 -55.31 3.51 2.03
N SER A 76 -54.73 2.83 1.04
CA SER A 76 -54.56 3.18 -0.39
C SER A 76 -55.90 3.50 -1.11
N PRO A 77 -55.97 3.77 -2.45
CA PRO A 77 -54.93 3.71 -3.49
C PRO A 77 -54.98 4.82 -4.59
N SER A 78 -54.24 4.55 -5.67
CA SER A 78 -54.47 4.94 -7.08
C SER A 78 -53.70 6.13 -7.70
N SER A 79 -52.82 5.74 -8.61
CA SER A 79 -52.31 6.46 -9.79
C SER A 79 -53.46 6.94 -10.71
N PRO A 80 -53.27 7.88 -11.67
CA PRO A 80 -52.23 7.76 -12.70
C PRO A 80 -51.53 9.05 -13.19
N THR A 81 -50.50 8.79 -14.00
CA THR A 81 -49.93 9.59 -15.10
C THR A 81 -50.74 10.80 -15.58
N SER A 82 -50.09 11.97 -15.70
CA SER A 82 -49.85 12.65 -17.00
C SER A 82 -49.05 13.95 -16.86
N THR A 83 -48.04 14.08 -17.72
CA THR A 83 -47.25 15.29 -17.99
C THR A 83 -48.11 16.41 -18.60
N ILE A 84 -47.87 17.67 -18.19
CA ILE A 84 -47.83 18.92 -19.00
C ILE A 84 -47.47 20.02 -17.98
N THR A 85 -46.25 20.59 -17.94
CA THR A 85 -45.56 21.42 -18.94
C THR A 85 -46.07 22.87 -18.98
N LEU A 86 -45.30 23.76 -18.32
CA LEU A 86 -45.14 25.21 -18.56
C LEU A 86 -46.37 26.15 -18.44
N SER A 87 -46.26 27.14 -17.54
CA SER A 87 -45.83 28.50 -17.98
C SER A 87 -45.42 29.39 -16.80
N LEU A 88 -44.24 29.99 -16.88
CA LEU A 88 -43.87 31.19 -16.10
C LEU A 88 -44.62 32.41 -16.65
N SER A 89 -45.14 33.30 -15.79
CA SER A 89 -45.00 34.77 -15.96
C SER A 89 -45.49 35.59 -14.75
N GLN A 90 -44.83 36.74 -14.50
CA GLN A 90 -45.26 37.93 -13.72
C GLN A 90 -45.24 37.82 -12.17
N ILE A 91 -44.28 38.43 -11.44
CA ILE A 91 -43.96 39.88 -11.18
C ILE A 91 -44.59 40.39 -9.86
N ALA A 92 -43.74 40.71 -8.87
CA ALA A 92 -43.93 41.67 -7.75
C ALA A 92 -42.59 41.80 -6.97
N SER A 93 -41.82 42.88 -7.10
CA SER A 93 -41.66 43.98 -6.11
C SER A 93 -41.29 43.52 -4.68
N LEU A 94 -40.04 43.64 -4.22
CA LEU A 94 -39.24 44.83 -3.82
C LEU A 94 -39.49 45.33 -2.37
N GLN A 95 -38.37 45.74 -1.74
CA GLN A 95 -38.16 46.29 -0.38
C GLN A 95 -38.17 45.28 0.78
N GLN A 96 -37.18 45.25 1.69
CA GLN A 96 -35.90 45.99 1.80
C GLN A 96 -34.92 45.13 2.67
N ASN A 97 -33.65 44.93 2.27
CA ASN A 97 -32.42 45.64 2.73
C ASN A 97 -32.10 45.42 4.24
N GLU A 98 -30.89 45.31 4.78
CA GLU A 98 -29.46 45.38 4.37
C GLU A 98 -28.63 44.76 5.55
N ASP A 99 -27.40 44.25 5.47
CA ASP A 99 -26.62 43.53 4.43
C ASP A 99 -25.33 42.94 5.09
N TYR A 100 -24.45 42.20 4.36
CA TYR A 100 -22.97 42.37 4.35
C TYR A 100 -22.25 41.39 3.39
N LEU A 101 -21.29 41.95 2.64
CA LEU A 101 -20.70 41.42 1.40
C LEU A 101 -19.41 40.61 1.56
N LEU A 102 -19.11 39.77 0.55
CA LEU A 102 -17.78 39.67 -0.07
C LEU A 102 -17.94 39.53 -1.60
N GLU A 103 -17.20 40.36 -2.37
CA GLU A 103 -17.26 40.43 -3.83
C GLU A 103 -16.29 39.45 -4.53
N PRO A 104 -16.55 39.06 -5.80
CA PRO A 104 -15.59 38.38 -6.66
C PRO A 104 -14.59 39.37 -7.28
N PHE A 105 -13.29 39.01 -7.29
CA PHE A 105 -12.27 39.75 -8.03
C PHE A 105 -12.32 39.40 -9.52
N THR A 106 -12.68 40.36 -10.36
CA THR A 106 -12.44 40.30 -11.81
C THR A 106 -11.00 40.71 -12.11
N ILE A 107 -10.30 39.91 -12.91
CA ILE A 107 -9.03 40.31 -13.52
C ILE A 107 -9.36 40.88 -14.90
N GLU A 108 -8.94 42.13 -15.15
CA GLU A 108 -8.94 42.71 -16.50
C GLU A 108 -7.74 42.13 -17.26
N GLU A 109 -7.98 41.44 -18.38
CA GLU A 109 -6.93 41.08 -19.33
C GLU A 109 -6.58 42.31 -20.17
N GLU A 110 -5.42 42.92 -19.90
CA GLU A 110 -4.79 43.84 -20.86
C GLU A 110 -4.34 43.04 -22.09
N LYS A 111 -5.09 43.16 -23.19
CA LYS A 111 -4.65 42.72 -24.52
C LYS A 111 -3.70 43.76 -25.11
N GLU A 112 -2.40 43.49 -25.03
CA GLU A 112 -1.44 44.10 -25.95
C GLU A 112 -1.49 43.36 -27.30
N GLU A 113 -2.18 43.94 -28.28
CA GLU A 113 -2.09 43.54 -29.69
C GLU A 113 -0.81 44.13 -30.31
N GLU A 114 0.32 43.44 -30.20
CA GLU A 114 1.47 43.73 -31.06
C GLU A 114 1.36 43.00 -32.41
N ASN A 115 0.94 43.75 -33.43
CA ASN A 115 1.14 43.36 -34.82
C ASN A 115 2.63 43.42 -35.17
N PHE A 116 3.24 42.28 -35.53
CA PHE A 116 4.46 42.27 -36.32
C PHE A 116 4.26 41.46 -37.62
N GLU A 117 4.58 42.12 -38.73
CA GLU A 117 4.36 41.66 -40.10
C GLU A 117 5.73 41.48 -40.79
N PHE A 118 5.80 40.57 -41.77
CA PHE A 118 6.97 40.28 -42.64
C PHE A 118 8.18 39.56 -41.98
N ASN A 119 8.94 38.67 -42.65
CA ASN A 119 9.16 38.48 -44.10
C ASN A 119 9.27 37.00 -44.53
N ASN A 120 8.93 36.73 -45.80
CA ASN A 120 9.47 35.59 -46.55
C ASN A 120 10.94 35.86 -46.94
N ILE A 121 11.84 34.91 -46.71
CA ILE A 121 13.12 34.81 -47.45
C ILE A 121 13.40 33.32 -47.74
N ASP A 122 13.41 32.96 -49.03
CA ASP A 122 13.99 31.71 -49.53
C ASP A 122 15.51 31.75 -49.40
N LEU A 123 16.15 30.59 -49.15
CA LEU A 123 17.52 30.33 -49.59
C LEU A 123 17.79 28.82 -49.71
N GLU A 124 18.22 28.40 -50.90
CA GLU A 124 18.53 27.01 -51.25
C GLU A 124 19.93 26.57 -50.77
N THR A 125 20.19 25.26 -50.90
CA THR A 125 21.49 24.54 -51.00
C THR A 125 22.25 24.22 -49.69
N THR A 126 22.88 23.05 -49.50
CA THR A 126 23.14 21.88 -50.39
C THR A 126 23.22 20.56 -49.60
N MET A 127 23.25 19.44 -50.33
CA MET A 127 23.21 18.02 -49.89
C MET A 127 24.33 17.57 -48.92
N GLU A 128 24.04 16.51 -48.14
CA GLU A 128 24.76 15.23 -48.26
C GLU A 128 23.85 14.06 -47.82
N GLU A 129 23.84 12.95 -48.57
CA GLU A 129 22.99 11.76 -48.33
C GLU A 129 23.80 10.64 -47.68
N GLU A 130 23.21 9.89 -46.72
CA GLU A 130 23.48 8.45 -46.63
C GLU A 130 22.32 7.61 -46.02
N ASN A 131 21.61 6.92 -46.90
CA ASN A 131 20.86 5.66 -46.76
C ASN A 131 20.30 5.20 -45.38
N ARG A 132 18.96 5.18 -45.27
CA ARG A 132 18.20 4.18 -44.48
C ARG A 132 16.84 3.87 -45.15
N PRO A 133 16.39 2.59 -45.24
CA PRO A 133 15.24 2.21 -46.08
C PRO A 133 13.86 2.62 -45.52
N LYS A 134 12.92 2.87 -46.44
CA LYS A 134 11.55 3.37 -46.18
C LYS A 134 10.57 2.26 -45.81
N MET A 135 9.68 2.52 -44.84
CA MET A 135 8.35 1.89 -44.73
C MET A 135 7.25 2.89 -45.16
N PRO A 136 6.11 2.44 -45.73
CA PRO A 136 5.07 3.32 -46.25
C PRO A 136 4.10 3.83 -45.16
N PRO A 137 3.43 4.98 -45.37
CA PRO A 137 2.60 5.62 -44.35
C PRO A 137 1.20 4.99 -44.24
N LYS A 138 0.66 4.91 -43.01
CA LYS A 138 -0.77 4.70 -42.77
C LYS A 138 -1.47 6.05 -42.62
N MET A 139 -2.54 6.26 -43.39
CA MET A 139 -3.37 7.46 -43.30
C MET A 139 -4.21 7.47 -42.01
N PHE A 140 -4.36 8.64 -41.41
CA PHE A 140 -5.48 8.94 -40.53
C PHE A 140 -6.78 8.97 -41.34
N LEU A 141 -7.86 8.41 -40.79
CA LEU A 141 -9.22 8.79 -41.16
C LEU A 141 -10.15 8.75 -39.94
N SER A 142 -11.21 9.54 -40.02
CA SER A 142 -11.99 10.05 -38.89
C SER A 142 -13.16 9.16 -38.45
N SER A 143 -13.78 9.58 -37.35
CA SER A 143 -14.93 9.01 -36.64
C SER A 143 -16.26 8.97 -37.41
N ILE A 144 -17.24 8.29 -36.77
CA ILE A 144 -18.73 8.38 -36.83
C ILE A 144 -19.44 7.05 -37.19
N PRO A 145 -20.56 6.68 -36.51
CA PRO A 145 -20.99 5.28 -36.33
C PRO A 145 -22.19 4.86 -37.21
N MET A 146 -22.62 3.59 -37.10
CA MET A 146 -23.91 3.13 -37.65
C MET A 146 -24.82 2.44 -36.62
N ARG A 147 -26.10 2.83 -36.70
CA ARG A 147 -27.27 2.10 -36.22
C ARG A 147 -27.92 1.34 -37.38
N ASP A 148 -28.68 0.30 -37.04
CA ASP A 148 -29.90 -0.21 -37.68
C ASP A 148 -30.05 -0.16 -39.21
N LEU A 149 -30.26 -1.33 -39.83
CA LEU A 149 -31.28 -1.45 -40.89
C LEU A 149 -31.79 -2.89 -41.08
N VAL A 150 -33.05 -2.97 -41.50
CA VAL A 150 -33.89 -4.16 -41.68
C VAL A 150 -34.09 -4.40 -43.20
N VAL A 151 -34.68 -5.56 -43.56
CA VAL A 151 -35.50 -5.85 -44.77
C VAL A 151 -34.93 -6.86 -45.79
N ASN A 152 -35.27 -8.13 -45.54
CA ASN A 152 -36.00 -9.10 -46.39
C ASN A 152 -35.56 -9.58 -47.81
N ASN A 153 -36.00 -10.83 -48.03
CA ASN A 153 -36.27 -11.57 -49.28
C ASN A 153 -35.06 -12.25 -49.96
N ASN A 154 -35.17 -13.50 -50.46
CA ASN A 154 -36.37 -14.25 -50.86
C ASN A 154 -36.21 -15.80 -50.74
N GLN A 155 -37.32 -16.51 -50.43
CA GLN A 155 -37.70 -17.89 -50.82
C GLN A 155 -36.70 -19.08 -50.66
N GLY A 156 -37.04 -20.26 -50.10
CA GLY A 156 -38.27 -20.76 -49.47
C GLY A 156 -38.66 -22.17 -49.96
N VAL A 157 -38.96 -23.12 -49.06
CA VAL A 157 -39.82 -24.32 -49.27
C VAL A 157 -40.36 -24.79 -47.89
N ARG A 158 -41.60 -25.31 -47.87
CA ARG A 158 -42.35 -25.75 -46.68
C ARG A 158 -42.04 -27.20 -46.29
N GLN A 159 -42.22 -27.57 -45.01
CA GLN A 159 -43.25 -28.56 -44.59
C GLN A 159 -43.45 -28.69 -43.06
N ASN A 160 -44.70 -28.49 -42.64
CA ASN A 160 -45.49 -29.17 -41.59
C ASN A 160 -44.85 -29.54 -40.21
N MET A 161 -45.34 -28.87 -39.15
CA MET A 161 -45.66 -29.53 -37.87
C MET A 161 -47.05 -30.18 -37.93
N PRO A 162 -47.34 -31.10 -37.00
CA PRO A 162 -48.62 -31.04 -36.27
C PRO A 162 -48.42 -30.90 -34.75
N SER A 163 -49.40 -30.27 -34.12
CA SER A 163 -49.51 -30.03 -32.69
C SER A 163 -50.23 -31.19 -31.96
N SER A 164 -49.93 -31.37 -30.67
CA SER A 164 -50.86 -32.04 -29.75
C SER A 164 -50.66 -31.58 -28.29
N VAL A 165 -51.74 -31.08 -27.70
CA VAL A 165 -51.88 -30.73 -26.28
C VAL A 165 -52.46 -31.92 -25.52
N SER A 166 -51.93 -32.29 -24.35
CA SER A 166 -52.73 -32.98 -23.32
C SER A 166 -52.13 -32.97 -21.90
N SER A 167 -52.91 -32.39 -20.98
CA SER A 167 -53.16 -32.84 -19.58
C SER A 167 -52.01 -33.16 -18.61
N ILE A 168 -51.93 -32.31 -17.58
CA ILE A 168 -51.38 -32.57 -16.23
C ILE A 168 -52.21 -33.64 -15.49
N PRO A 169 -51.58 -34.44 -14.60
CA PRO A 169 -52.18 -34.73 -13.30
C PRO A 169 -51.24 -34.37 -12.13
N SER A 170 -51.81 -33.81 -11.06
CA SER A 170 -51.10 -33.42 -9.84
C SER A 170 -50.80 -34.60 -8.90
N PRO A 171 -49.71 -34.53 -8.11
CA PRO A 171 -49.60 -35.24 -6.83
C PRO A 171 -49.64 -34.28 -5.62
N THR A 172 -50.34 -34.71 -4.58
CA THR A 172 -50.48 -34.04 -3.26
C THR A 172 -49.20 -34.05 -2.42
N PRO A 173 -49.05 -33.15 -1.42
CA PRO A 173 -47.81 -32.96 -0.68
C PRO A 173 -47.57 -34.02 0.42
N PRO A 174 -46.30 -34.33 0.76
CA PRO A 174 -45.96 -35.21 1.88
C PRO A 174 -46.05 -34.49 3.25
N THR A 175 -46.46 -35.25 4.26
CA THR A 175 -46.73 -34.81 5.64
C THR A 175 -45.49 -34.79 6.54
N LYS A 176 -45.50 -33.92 7.57
CA LYS A 176 -44.47 -33.87 8.64
C LYS A 176 -44.33 -35.20 9.42
N PRO A 177 -43.10 -35.58 9.84
CA PRO A 177 -42.90 -36.62 10.87
C PRO A 177 -43.09 -36.08 12.32
N PRO A 178 -43.45 -36.94 13.29
CA PRO A 178 -43.66 -36.56 14.70
C PRO A 178 -42.38 -36.65 15.56
N PRO A 179 -42.35 -36.02 16.76
CA PRO A 179 -41.20 -36.06 17.68
C PRO A 179 -41.22 -37.29 18.61
N PRO A 180 -40.06 -37.81 19.04
CA PRO A 180 -39.96 -38.86 20.06
C PRO A 180 -40.02 -38.30 21.51
N PRO A 181 -40.66 -39.01 22.47
CA PRO A 181 -40.73 -38.61 23.88
C PRO A 181 -39.57 -39.17 24.75
N PRO A 182 -39.37 -38.68 26.00
CA PRO A 182 -38.18 -38.97 26.83
C PRO A 182 -38.42 -39.96 27.98
N SER A 183 -37.35 -40.62 28.50
CA SER A 183 -37.16 -40.93 29.95
C SER A 183 -35.88 -41.71 30.33
N THR A 184 -35.08 -41.15 31.26
CA THR A 184 -34.44 -41.77 32.46
C THR A 184 -33.75 -43.16 32.46
N GLY A 185 -32.51 -43.22 33.01
CA GLY A 185 -32.34 -43.72 34.39
C GLY A 185 -31.74 -45.12 34.73
N SER A 186 -30.40 -45.22 34.77
CA SER A 186 -29.57 -45.95 35.79
C SER A 186 -29.41 -47.50 35.84
N SER A 187 -28.18 -47.95 36.20
CA SER A 187 -27.81 -49.13 37.03
C SER A 187 -28.21 -50.56 36.54
N ARG A 188 -27.34 -51.59 36.40
CA ARG A 188 -26.37 -52.15 37.40
C ARG A 188 -25.52 -53.31 36.80
N ARG A 189 -24.29 -53.54 37.31
CA ARG A 189 -23.55 -54.82 37.63
C ARG A 189 -23.80 -56.13 36.82
N SER A 190 -22.85 -57.08 36.62
CA SER A 190 -21.41 -57.26 36.98
C SER A 190 -20.86 -58.65 36.57
N ARG A 191 -19.53 -58.83 36.41
CA ARG A 191 -18.63 -59.99 36.79
C ARG A 191 -17.39 -60.01 35.86
N LEU A 192 -16.15 -59.82 36.37
CA LEU A 192 -15.18 -60.81 36.92
C LEU A 192 -14.57 -61.73 35.82
N SER A 193 -13.25 -61.84 35.66
CA SER A 193 -12.26 -62.30 36.67
C SER A 193 -10.84 -61.67 36.63
N THR A 194 -10.11 -61.81 37.75
CA THR A 194 -8.78 -61.26 38.11
C THR A 194 -7.61 -62.27 38.08
N VAL A 195 -6.37 -61.81 37.83
CA VAL A 195 -5.12 -62.32 38.48
C VAL A 195 -4.07 -61.19 38.64
N CYS A 196 -3.44 -61.10 39.83
CA CYS A 196 -2.22 -60.36 40.24
C CYS A 196 -1.63 -61.12 41.48
N PRO A 197 -0.51 -60.75 42.17
CA PRO A 197 0.46 -59.64 42.03
C PRO A 197 1.95 -60.18 42.04
N PRO A 198 3.05 -59.51 42.47
CA PRO A 198 3.26 -58.75 43.73
C PRO A 198 3.88 -57.33 43.63
N THR A 199 3.76 -56.63 44.76
CA THR A 199 4.04 -55.23 45.14
C THR A 199 5.50 -54.72 45.12
N SER A 200 5.69 -53.42 44.90
CA SER A 200 6.37 -52.52 45.87
C SER A 200 6.07 -51.02 45.61
N SER A 201 6.39 -50.14 46.57
CA SER A 201 5.89 -48.75 46.65
C SER A 201 6.92 -47.67 46.23
N LYS A 202 6.45 -46.59 45.59
CA LYS A 202 6.58 -45.18 46.07
C LYS A 202 5.94 -44.19 45.09
N SER A 203 5.33 -43.14 45.63
CA SER A 203 4.67 -42.07 44.87
C SER A 203 5.67 -41.00 44.40
N SER A 204 5.63 -40.65 43.12
CA SER A 204 6.26 -39.43 42.57
C SER A 204 5.27 -38.68 41.68
N PHE A 205 5.18 -37.37 41.87
CA PHE A 205 4.38 -36.48 41.01
C PHE A 205 5.11 -36.29 39.67
N LEU A 206 4.51 -36.77 38.58
CA LEU A 206 4.93 -36.41 37.23
C LEU A 206 4.11 -35.20 36.76
N VAL A 207 4.72 -34.02 36.83
CA VAL A 207 4.16 -32.80 36.24
C VAL A 207 4.41 -32.84 34.73
N SER A 208 3.35 -32.71 33.93
CA SER A 208 3.46 -32.68 32.46
C SER A 208 4.33 -31.49 31.98
N ARG A 209 5.13 -31.69 30.93
CA ARG A 209 5.87 -30.61 30.24
C ARG A 209 4.93 -29.48 29.81
N THR A 210 3.69 -29.80 29.44
CA THR A 210 2.65 -28.80 29.09
C THR A 210 2.27 -27.92 30.29
N GLN A 211 2.23 -28.49 31.50
CA GLN A 211 1.94 -27.74 32.72
C GLN A 211 3.07 -26.75 33.05
N ILE A 212 4.32 -27.16 32.86
CA ILE A 212 5.50 -26.32 33.06
C ILE A 212 5.49 -25.16 32.06
N LEU A 213 5.22 -25.44 30.77
CA LEU A 213 5.13 -24.43 29.72
C LEU A 213 4.02 -23.40 29.99
N LEU A 214 2.81 -23.85 30.35
CA LEU A 214 1.69 -22.97 30.72
C LEU A 214 2.01 -22.11 31.96
N THR A 215 2.72 -22.67 32.95
CA THR A 215 3.15 -21.92 34.14
C THR A 215 4.23 -20.88 33.78
N LEU A 216 5.13 -21.21 32.84
CA LEU A 216 6.14 -20.28 32.33
C LEU A 216 5.51 -19.11 31.57
N ILE A 217 4.54 -19.39 30.69
CA ILE A 217 3.79 -18.37 29.93
C ILE A 217 3.05 -17.45 30.91
N ALA A 218 2.31 -18.00 31.87
CA ALA A 218 1.61 -17.20 32.88
C ALA A 218 2.57 -16.30 33.70
N PHE A 219 3.75 -16.82 34.06
CA PHE A 219 4.78 -16.06 34.77
C PHE A 219 5.36 -14.92 33.90
N LEU A 220 5.63 -15.18 32.62
CA LEU A 220 6.10 -14.17 31.66
C LEU A 220 5.05 -13.09 31.40
N SER A 221 3.76 -13.44 31.29
CA SER A 221 2.67 -12.46 31.15
C SER A 221 2.56 -11.54 32.36
N VAL A 222 2.67 -12.08 33.58
CA VAL A 222 2.66 -11.28 34.82
C VAL A 222 3.90 -10.39 34.92
N LEU A 223 5.08 -10.87 34.48
CA LEU A 223 6.29 -10.07 34.43
C LEU A 223 6.17 -8.91 33.43
N LEU A 224 5.60 -9.14 32.24
CA LEU A 224 5.36 -8.10 31.24
C LEU A 224 4.40 -7.03 31.76
N LEU A 225 3.30 -7.43 32.42
CA LEU A 225 2.35 -6.51 33.04
C LEU A 225 3.00 -5.68 34.16
N ALA A 226 3.88 -6.29 34.97
CA ALA A 226 4.62 -5.57 36.01
C ALA A 226 5.60 -4.53 35.43
N ILE A 227 6.30 -4.87 34.33
CA ILE A 227 7.18 -3.94 33.62
C ILE A 227 6.36 -2.78 33.03
N LEU A 228 5.25 -3.08 32.35
CA LEU A 228 4.36 -2.07 31.76
C LEU A 228 3.78 -1.12 32.82
N PHE A 229 3.32 -1.66 33.96
CA PHE A 229 2.81 -0.88 35.08
C PHE A 229 3.89 0.00 35.73
N THR A 230 5.12 -0.51 35.84
CA THR A 230 6.27 0.27 36.32
C THR A 230 6.59 1.41 35.34
N PHE A 231 6.52 1.16 34.03
CA PHE A 231 6.77 2.17 33.00
C PHE A 231 5.70 3.27 33.02
N ILE A 232 4.42 2.91 33.17
CA ILE A 232 3.30 3.86 33.32
C ILE A 232 3.47 4.72 34.57
N LEU A 233 3.74 4.11 35.73
CA LEU A 233 3.97 4.86 36.98
C LEU A 233 5.19 5.79 36.88
N THR A 234 6.28 5.34 36.26
CA THR A 234 7.48 6.17 36.08
C THR A 234 7.19 7.35 35.15
N ARG A 235 6.45 7.12 34.06
CA ARG A 235 6.03 8.18 33.13
C ARG A 235 5.10 9.20 33.81
N ASP A 236 4.12 8.76 34.59
CA ASP A 236 3.14 9.64 35.21
C ASP A 236 3.74 10.44 36.40
N VAL A 237 4.74 9.90 37.10
CA VAL A 237 5.54 10.67 38.09
C VAL A 237 6.39 11.74 37.38
N LEU A 238 7.10 11.37 36.30
CA LEU A 238 7.89 12.33 35.52
C LEU A 238 7.03 13.43 34.87
N LEU A 239 5.82 13.10 34.38
CA LEU A 239 4.87 14.12 33.89
C LEU A 239 4.36 15.03 35.01
N ARG A 240 4.09 14.50 36.21
CA ARG A 240 3.70 15.33 37.36
C ARG A 240 4.80 16.32 37.74
N GLU A 241 6.04 15.86 37.89
CA GLU A 241 7.15 16.74 38.27
C GLU A 241 7.49 17.74 37.15
N TYR A 242 7.33 17.39 35.87
CA TYR A 242 7.45 18.32 34.75
C TYR A 242 6.39 19.43 34.77
N ILE A 243 5.14 19.09 35.11
CA ILE A 243 4.02 20.04 35.21
C ILE A 243 4.16 20.91 36.48
N GLU A 244 4.49 20.31 37.63
CA GLU A 244 4.68 21.03 38.89
C GLU A 244 5.93 21.94 38.85
N GLY A 245 6.99 21.55 38.13
CA GLY A 245 8.15 22.40 37.84
C GLY A 245 7.79 23.64 37.00
N ARG A 246 7.00 23.50 35.94
CA ARG A 246 6.50 24.65 35.16
C ARG A 246 5.58 25.57 35.95
N ILE A 247 4.82 25.06 36.92
CA ILE A 247 3.92 25.87 37.75
C ILE A 247 4.70 26.70 38.79
N ALA A 248 5.91 26.28 39.16
CA ALA A 248 6.78 27.05 40.08
C ALA A 248 7.53 28.20 39.38
N ASP A 249 7.89 28.07 38.10
CA ASP A 249 8.64 29.08 37.34
C ASP A 249 7.80 30.30 36.92
N ASP A 250 6.47 30.22 36.92
CA ASP A 250 5.57 31.32 36.53
C ASP A 250 5.34 32.36 37.65
N ASP A 251 5.89 32.15 38.86
CA ASP A 251 5.57 32.96 40.05
C ASP A 251 6.79 33.35 40.94
N SER A 252 8.00 33.50 40.38
CA SER A 252 9.10 34.23 41.07
C SER A 252 10.22 34.79 40.17
N ASN A 253 10.98 35.77 40.69
CA ASN A 253 12.00 36.52 39.95
C ASN A 253 13.29 35.72 39.63
N ILE A 254 13.90 36.09 38.50
CA ILE A 254 15.16 35.60 37.93
C ILE A 254 16.31 35.49 38.94
N ASN A 255 16.79 34.26 39.20
CA ASN A 255 18.19 33.81 39.06
C ASN A 255 18.36 32.32 39.42
N GLU A 256 19.35 31.65 38.81
CA GLU A 256 19.67 30.21 38.91
C GLU A 256 18.71 29.20 38.23
N SER A 257 18.88 29.02 36.91
CA SER A 257 18.35 27.83 36.22
C SER A 257 19.13 26.56 36.60
N LYS A 258 18.48 25.62 37.29
CA LYS A 258 19.03 24.25 37.43
C LYS A 258 18.68 23.44 36.19
N SER A 259 19.69 22.95 35.47
CA SER A 259 19.45 22.11 34.30
C SER A 259 18.85 20.75 34.69
N PHE A 260 18.13 20.16 33.75
CA PHE A 260 17.50 18.83 33.88
C PHE A 260 18.52 17.74 34.28
N ASP A 261 19.75 17.84 33.75
CA ASP A 261 20.86 16.94 34.05
C ASP A 261 21.31 16.98 35.52
N GLY A 262 21.21 18.15 36.18
CA GLY A 262 21.54 18.31 37.59
C GLY A 262 20.59 17.54 38.52
N ILE A 263 19.32 17.39 38.12
CA ILE A 263 18.31 16.62 38.86
C ILE A 263 18.57 15.12 38.67
N ILE A 264 18.87 14.68 37.44
CA ILE A 264 19.19 13.28 37.15
C ILE A 264 20.47 12.85 37.89
N SER A 265 21.54 13.64 37.79
CA SER A 265 22.85 13.40 38.43
C SER A 265 22.74 13.18 39.95
N THR A 266 21.93 14.00 40.63
CA THR A 266 21.84 13.97 42.10
C THR A 266 20.88 12.89 42.64
N LYS A 267 19.93 12.38 41.84
CA LYS A 267 18.91 11.43 42.30
C LYS A 267 19.06 9.99 41.82
N LEU A 268 19.80 9.73 40.74
CA LEU A 268 20.11 8.36 40.29
C LEU A 268 20.66 7.43 41.41
N PRO A 269 21.55 7.90 42.33
CA PRO A 269 22.05 7.07 43.43
C PRO A 269 20.99 6.69 44.48
N GLU A 270 19.92 7.47 44.64
CA GLU A 270 18.83 7.14 45.56
C GLU A 270 17.89 6.10 44.97
N VAL A 271 17.59 6.19 43.66
CA VAL A 271 16.83 5.18 42.92
C VAL A 271 17.59 3.85 42.89
N ALA A 272 18.90 3.86 42.63
CA ALA A 272 19.75 2.67 42.69
C ALA A 272 19.76 2.02 44.10
N LYS A 273 19.76 2.84 45.17
CA LYS A 273 19.62 2.35 46.56
C LYS A 273 18.24 1.76 46.86
N LEU A 274 17.18 2.21 46.18
CA LEU A 274 15.83 1.66 46.34
C LEU A 274 15.72 0.29 45.65
N VAL A 275 16.22 0.18 44.41
CA VAL A 275 16.31 -1.09 43.66
C VAL A 275 17.18 -2.11 44.40
N GLY A 276 18.32 -1.67 44.96
CA GLY A 276 19.19 -2.53 45.77
C GLY A 276 18.53 -3.10 47.03
N ARG A 277 17.64 -2.35 47.70
CA ARG A 277 16.88 -2.86 48.86
C ARG A 277 15.87 -3.94 48.45
N VAL A 278 15.14 -3.73 47.34
CA VAL A 278 14.17 -4.71 46.82
C VAL A 278 14.85 -6.02 46.41
N GLN A 279 16.09 -5.96 45.90
CA GLN A 279 16.90 -7.16 45.64
C GLN A 279 17.43 -7.82 46.92
N HIS A 280 17.79 -7.04 47.95
CA HIS A 280 18.33 -7.58 49.19
C HIS A 280 17.27 -8.29 50.05
N GLU A 281 16.03 -7.77 50.12
CA GLU A 281 14.94 -8.41 50.88
C GLU A 281 14.50 -9.76 50.27
N ARG A 282 14.63 -9.95 48.95
CA ARG A 282 14.38 -11.24 48.29
C ARG A 282 15.50 -12.27 48.45
N ALA A 283 16.73 -11.84 48.74
CA ALA A 283 17.86 -12.76 48.99
C ALA A 283 17.71 -13.52 50.33
N THR A 284 16.88 -13.02 51.25
CA THR A 284 16.66 -13.62 52.57
C THR A 284 15.74 -14.84 52.58
N ASP A 285 14.84 -15.01 51.60
CA ASP A 285 13.89 -16.14 51.59
C ASP A 285 14.40 -17.39 50.84
N ILE A 286 15.39 -17.25 49.94
CA ILE A 286 15.88 -18.34 49.10
C ILE A 286 16.89 -19.25 49.84
N ASN A 287 17.40 -18.83 51.01
CA ASN A 287 18.44 -19.53 51.77
C ASN A 287 17.95 -20.68 52.69
N ARG A 288 16.71 -21.17 52.55
CA ARG A 288 16.17 -22.25 53.41
C ARG A 288 16.43 -23.69 52.95
N PHE A 289 17.07 -23.92 51.82
CA PHE A 289 17.40 -25.29 51.35
C PHE A 289 18.82 -25.43 50.76
N ARG A 290 19.83 -25.53 51.63
CA ARG A 290 21.05 -26.30 51.32
C ARG A 290 21.77 -26.81 52.57
N VAL A 291 22.22 -28.07 52.51
CA VAL A 291 23.10 -28.74 53.49
C VAL A 291 24.25 -29.39 52.67
N PRO A 292 25.50 -29.46 53.18
CA PRO A 292 26.66 -29.01 52.39
C PRO A 292 27.67 -30.08 51.99
N GLY A 293 28.68 -29.70 51.17
CA GLY A 293 29.68 -30.62 50.62
C GLY A 293 31.04 -30.02 50.20
N LYS A 294 31.69 -29.21 51.05
CA LYS A 294 33.13 -28.85 51.06
C LYS A 294 33.73 -28.02 49.89
N SER A 295 34.81 -27.32 50.26
CA SER A 295 35.53 -26.25 49.55
C SER A 295 37.04 -26.54 49.52
N LEU A 296 37.79 -25.65 48.84
CA LEU A 296 39.23 -25.31 48.88
C LEU A 296 39.93 -25.59 47.53
N VAL A 297 40.72 -24.73 46.90
CA VAL A 297 41.13 -23.31 47.03
C VAL A 297 42.00 -23.01 45.77
N ALA A 298 42.15 -21.75 45.36
CA ALA A 298 42.95 -21.29 44.20
C ALA A 298 44.49 -21.22 44.54
N PRO A 299 45.45 -20.74 43.69
CA PRO A 299 45.30 -20.03 42.41
C PRO A 299 46.39 -20.24 41.30
N ALA A 300 46.22 -19.48 40.21
CA ALA A 300 47.25 -18.74 39.43
C ALA A 300 48.08 -19.36 38.27
N THR A 301 48.17 -18.53 37.22
CA THR A 301 49.28 -18.27 36.27
C THR A 301 49.62 -19.19 35.07
N SER A 302 49.62 -18.50 33.91
CA SER A 302 50.61 -18.48 32.81
C SER A 302 50.67 -19.58 31.73
N ASN A 303 50.55 -19.08 30.49
CA ASN A 303 51.33 -19.37 29.28
C ASN A 303 51.13 -20.68 28.49
N ASN A 304 50.66 -20.45 27.25
CA ASN A 304 51.18 -20.91 25.95
C ASN A 304 51.39 -22.39 25.58
N GLU A 305 51.20 -22.60 24.27
CA GLU A 305 51.79 -23.62 23.39
C GLU A 305 51.21 -25.05 23.42
N THR A 306 50.21 -25.23 22.55
CA THR A 306 50.14 -26.27 21.49
C THR A 306 51.11 -27.45 21.54
N LEU A 307 50.54 -28.67 21.47
CA LEU A 307 50.92 -29.85 20.65
C LEU A 307 49.75 -30.85 20.84
N GLU A 308 48.94 -31.13 19.81
CA GLU A 308 49.08 -32.24 18.83
C GLU A 308 48.75 -33.64 19.40
N GLU A 309 47.76 -34.29 18.77
CA GLU A 309 47.59 -35.74 18.51
C GLU A 309 47.64 -36.74 19.71
N GLU A 310 46.95 -37.88 19.73
CA GLU A 310 45.89 -38.49 18.93
C GLU A 310 45.21 -39.52 19.85
N ASP A 311 43.90 -39.74 19.75
CA ASP A 311 43.30 -41.07 19.95
C ASP A 311 41.89 -41.07 19.33
N LYS A 312 41.67 -42.01 18.40
CA LYS A 312 40.51 -42.11 17.52
C LYS A 312 39.59 -43.27 17.92
N GLU A 313 38.40 -43.27 17.33
CA GLU A 313 37.47 -44.41 17.19
C GLU A 313 36.84 -44.92 18.52
N ASP A 314 35.52 -45.10 18.66
CA ASP A 314 34.41 -44.98 17.71
C ASP A 314 33.10 -44.62 18.43
N GLU A 315 32.28 -43.76 17.82
CA GLU A 315 30.86 -44.06 17.53
C GLU A 315 30.30 -42.97 16.58
N GLN A 316 30.11 -43.33 15.31
CA GLN A 316 29.47 -42.48 14.31
C GLN A 316 27.95 -42.50 14.47
N GLU A 317 27.32 -41.33 14.56
CA GLU A 317 25.97 -41.13 14.02
C GLU A 317 25.94 -39.83 13.20
N SER A 318 25.64 -39.96 11.90
CA SER A 318 25.91 -38.92 10.91
C SER A 318 24.78 -37.90 10.78
N SER A 319 25.03 -36.68 11.26
CA SER A 319 24.26 -35.50 10.84
C SER A 319 24.99 -34.78 9.70
N VAL A 320 24.76 -35.24 8.47
CA VAL A 320 25.18 -34.50 7.27
C VAL A 320 24.32 -33.25 7.13
N SER A 321 24.78 -32.16 7.73
CA SER A 321 24.27 -30.82 7.50
C SER A 321 24.70 -30.35 6.11
N THR A 322 23.94 -30.71 5.07
CA THR A 322 23.96 -29.98 3.80
C THR A 322 23.34 -28.61 4.01
N THR A 323 24.16 -27.62 4.36
CA THR A 323 23.85 -26.23 4.06
C THR A 323 23.84 -26.09 2.55
N ALA A 324 22.66 -26.11 1.94
CA ALA A 324 22.50 -25.60 0.59
C ALA A 324 22.89 -24.12 0.63
N GLU A 325 23.84 -23.70 -0.21
CA GLU A 325 24.15 -22.29 -0.39
C GLU A 325 22.88 -21.60 -0.91
N GLU A 326 22.53 -20.44 -0.34
CA GLU A 326 21.42 -19.64 -0.87
C GLU A 326 21.74 -19.22 -2.32
N PRO A 327 20.74 -19.21 -3.22
CA PRO A 327 20.99 -18.81 -4.60
C PRO A 327 21.55 -17.38 -4.69
N GLY A 328 22.55 -17.20 -5.55
CA GLY A 328 23.00 -15.87 -5.95
C GLY A 328 21.88 -15.11 -6.65
N ALA A 329 21.89 -13.77 -6.59
CA ALA A 329 20.80 -12.96 -7.12
C ALA A 329 20.55 -13.18 -8.63
N ASP A 330 21.62 -13.36 -9.43
CA ASP A 330 21.52 -13.72 -10.84
C ASP A 330 20.76 -15.03 -11.09
N GLU A 331 20.80 -15.97 -10.15
CA GLU A 331 20.07 -17.25 -10.25
C GLU A 331 18.58 -17.11 -9.92
N LEU A 332 18.18 -16.04 -9.21
CA LEU A 332 16.78 -15.71 -8.92
C LEU A 332 16.11 -14.99 -10.10
N ARG A 333 16.87 -14.20 -10.86
CA ARG A 333 16.41 -13.57 -12.11
C ARG A 333 16.03 -14.60 -13.16
N LEU A 334 14.99 -14.33 -13.94
CA LEU A 334 14.61 -15.18 -15.07
C LEU A 334 15.61 -15.00 -16.22
N SER A 335 15.87 -16.08 -16.98
CA SER A 335 16.84 -16.09 -18.08
C SER A 335 16.56 -15.12 -19.24
N GLY A 336 15.33 -14.59 -19.35
CA GLY A 336 14.92 -13.69 -20.44
C GLY A 336 14.87 -14.38 -21.82
N GLU A 337 14.92 -15.72 -21.89
CA GLU A 337 14.78 -16.47 -23.15
C GLU A 337 13.36 -16.40 -23.73
N LEU A 338 12.36 -16.18 -22.87
CA LEU A 338 10.94 -16.13 -23.18
C LEU A 338 10.33 -14.83 -22.64
N TYR A 339 9.34 -14.27 -23.35
CA TYR A 339 8.60 -13.07 -22.95
C TYR A 339 7.09 -13.34 -22.97
N PRO A 340 6.33 -13.11 -21.86
CA PRO A 340 4.89 -13.37 -21.84
C PRO A 340 4.12 -12.34 -22.67
N ILE A 341 2.94 -12.74 -23.13
CA ILE A 341 2.02 -11.88 -23.88
C ILE A 341 0.65 -11.85 -23.21
N TRP A 342 0.15 -13.03 -22.84
CA TRP A 342 -1.23 -13.19 -22.39
C TRP A 342 -1.38 -14.40 -21.46
N TYR A 343 -2.17 -14.25 -20.41
CA TYR A 343 -2.52 -15.28 -19.44
C TYR A 343 -4.03 -15.45 -19.43
N ASN A 344 -4.53 -16.68 -19.65
CA ASN A 344 -5.92 -17.04 -19.38
C ASN A 344 -5.95 -18.08 -18.27
N LEU A 345 -6.47 -17.66 -17.12
CA LEU A 345 -6.37 -18.36 -15.85
C LEU A 345 -7.77 -18.75 -15.38
N THR A 346 -8.06 -20.04 -15.42
CA THR A 346 -9.30 -20.59 -14.84
C THR A 346 -9.00 -21.18 -13.49
N MET A 347 -9.65 -20.70 -12.42
CA MET A 347 -9.39 -21.15 -11.04
C MET A 347 -10.67 -21.59 -10.35
N LYS A 348 -10.61 -22.66 -9.56
CA LYS A 348 -11.63 -23.03 -8.58
C LYS A 348 -11.09 -22.80 -7.17
N ILE A 349 -11.72 -21.89 -6.41
CA ILE A 349 -11.26 -21.41 -5.10
C ILE A 349 -12.04 -22.11 -3.98
N PHE A 350 -11.35 -22.92 -3.17
CA PHE A 350 -11.97 -23.66 -2.07
C PHE A 350 -11.85 -22.91 -0.74
N VAL A 351 -12.55 -21.78 -0.65
CA VAL A 351 -12.67 -20.98 0.58
C VAL A 351 -13.91 -21.43 1.39
N PRO A 352 -13.77 -21.76 2.70
CA PRO A 352 -14.87 -22.19 3.56
C PRO A 352 -15.80 -21.02 3.94
N GLY A 353 -16.81 -21.26 4.79
CA GLY A 353 -17.70 -20.20 5.29
C GLY A 353 -18.88 -19.82 4.37
N PHE A 354 -18.96 -20.46 3.20
CA PHE A 354 -20.05 -20.34 2.23
C PHE A 354 -20.86 -21.65 2.15
N GLY A 355 -21.96 -21.65 1.39
CA GLY A 355 -22.91 -22.78 1.35
C GLY A 355 -22.43 -24.06 0.66
N ALA A 356 -21.23 -24.07 0.09
CA ALA A 356 -20.67 -25.21 -0.64
C ALA A 356 -20.02 -26.25 0.28
N GLN A 357 -20.17 -27.54 -0.05
CA GLN A 357 -19.45 -28.61 0.61
C GLN A 357 -18.05 -28.72 0.00
N ILE A 358 -17.03 -28.50 0.85
CA ILE A 358 -15.62 -28.57 0.48
C ILE A 358 -15.03 -29.83 1.12
N PRO A 359 -14.47 -30.78 0.33
CA PRO A 359 -13.74 -31.93 0.87
C PRO A 359 -12.56 -31.49 1.74
N ASP A 360 -12.23 -32.26 2.78
CA ASP A 360 -11.15 -31.93 3.72
C ASP A 360 -9.81 -31.75 3.00
N GLU A 361 -9.54 -32.55 1.96
CA GLU A 361 -8.33 -32.44 1.12
C GLU A 361 -8.26 -31.18 0.26
N ASN A 362 -9.38 -30.48 0.07
CA ASN A 362 -9.47 -29.24 -0.71
C ASN A 362 -9.64 -27.99 0.15
N ASN A 363 -9.88 -28.10 1.46
CA ASN A 363 -10.12 -26.95 2.32
C ASN A 363 -8.91 -25.99 2.33
N LEU A 364 -9.15 -24.70 2.04
CA LEU A 364 -8.12 -23.67 1.88
C LEU A 364 -7.11 -23.98 0.77
N THR A 365 -7.60 -24.43 -0.39
CA THR A 365 -6.80 -24.65 -1.60
C THR A 365 -7.43 -23.98 -2.82
N PHE A 366 -6.74 -24.03 -3.95
CA PHE A 366 -7.31 -23.78 -5.26
C PHE A 366 -6.79 -24.78 -6.29
N ASN A 367 -7.63 -25.08 -7.28
CA ASN A 367 -7.23 -25.78 -8.50
C ASN A 367 -7.19 -24.77 -9.64
N ALA A 368 -6.20 -24.84 -10.51
CA ALA A 368 -6.03 -23.90 -11.62
C ALA A 368 -5.67 -24.61 -12.94
N ASP A 369 -6.16 -24.04 -14.04
CA ASP A 369 -5.79 -24.37 -15.40
C ASP A 369 -5.38 -23.06 -16.09
N LEU A 370 -4.07 -22.89 -16.29
CA LEU A 370 -3.48 -21.72 -16.93
C LEU A 370 -3.18 -22.04 -18.39
N LEU A 371 -3.61 -21.16 -19.29
CA LEU A 371 -3.12 -21.09 -20.66
C LEU A 371 -2.29 -19.81 -20.80
N ILE A 372 -0.96 -19.95 -20.90
CA ILE A 372 -0.03 -18.83 -21.11
C ILE A 372 0.40 -18.74 -22.58
N LYS A 373 0.35 -17.55 -23.15
CA LYS A 373 0.96 -17.20 -24.44
C LYS A 373 2.28 -16.47 -24.20
N PHE A 374 3.35 -16.92 -24.84
CA PHE A 374 4.65 -16.26 -24.79
C PHE A 374 5.37 -16.27 -26.16
N ARG A 375 6.30 -15.34 -26.35
CA ARG A 375 7.25 -15.29 -27.47
C ARG A 375 8.62 -15.81 -27.05
N VAL A 376 9.32 -16.48 -27.95
CA VAL A 376 10.70 -16.94 -27.75
C VAL A 376 11.66 -15.85 -28.20
N GLU A 377 12.41 -15.25 -27.27
CA GLU A 377 13.46 -14.28 -27.56
C GLU A 377 14.80 -14.96 -27.89
N GLN A 378 15.06 -16.13 -27.32
CA GLN A 378 16.26 -16.94 -27.54
C GLN A 378 15.87 -18.42 -27.66
N SER A 379 16.39 -19.14 -28.65
CA SER A 379 15.99 -20.54 -28.88
C SER A 379 16.40 -21.42 -27.69
N THR A 380 15.43 -22.07 -27.05
CA THR A 380 15.62 -22.80 -25.79
C THR A 380 14.91 -24.15 -25.77
N ARG A 381 15.31 -25.05 -24.88
CA ARG A 381 14.71 -26.38 -24.67
C ARG A 381 13.92 -26.49 -23.36
N ARG A 382 13.66 -25.35 -22.72
CA ARG A 382 13.08 -25.25 -21.38
C ARG A 382 12.07 -24.11 -21.34
N ILE A 383 11.01 -24.29 -20.56
CA ILE A 383 10.16 -23.18 -20.11
C ILE A 383 10.47 -22.95 -18.64
N GLU A 384 10.95 -21.76 -18.32
CA GLU A 384 11.26 -21.30 -16.96
C GLU A 384 10.19 -20.28 -16.52
N LEU A 385 9.65 -20.46 -15.32
CA LEU A 385 8.70 -19.55 -14.68
C LEU A 385 9.01 -19.45 -13.19
N ASN A 386 8.70 -18.33 -12.53
CA ASN A 386 8.62 -18.30 -11.07
C ASN A 386 7.39 -19.08 -10.59
N ALA A 387 7.56 -19.89 -9.56
CA ALA A 387 6.49 -20.65 -8.92
C ALA A 387 6.89 -21.03 -7.50
N LEU A 388 5.99 -20.88 -6.54
CA LEU A 388 6.31 -21.08 -5.13
C LEU A 388 5.14 -21.66 -4.35
N LYS A 389 5.36 -22.82 -3.71
CA LYS A 389 4.32 -23.61 -3.01
C LYS A 389 3.16 -24.04 -3.92
N LEU A 390 3.40 -24.11 -5.23
CA LEU A 390 2.49 -24.65 -6.23
C LEU A 390 2.79 -26.14 -6.50
N SER A 391 1.73 -26.92 -6.70
CA SER A 391 1.81 -28.36 -6.94
C SER A 391 1.53 -28.69 -8.41
N PHE A 392 2.46 -29.42 -9.02
CA PHE A 392 2.45 -29.81 -10.44
C PHE A 392 2.45 -31.34 -10.56
N ASP A 393 1.74 -31.87 -11.56
CA ASP A 393 1.80 -33.30 -11.88
C ASP A 393 3.15 -33.63 -12.54
N ARG A 394 3.96 -34.47 -11.90
CA ARG A 394 5.28 -34.87 -12.41
C ARG A 394 5.29 -36.25 -13.09
N VAL A 395 4.11 -36.88 -13.23
CA VAL A 395 3.96 -38.24 -13.77
C VAL A 395 3.15 -38.23 -15.07
N ASN A 396 1.98 -37.58 -15.08
CA ASN A 396 1.16 -37.44 -16.28
C ASN A 396 1.50 -36.16 -17.03
N LEU A 397 2.63 -36.19 -17.74
CA LEU A 397 3.14 -35.05 -18.50
C LEU A 397 2.30 -34.68 -19.72
N GLU A 398 1.42 -35.56 -20.21
CA GLU A 398 0.50 -35.29 -21.33
C GLU A 398 -0.54 -34.19 -21.00
N LYS A 399 -0.69 -33.86 -19.71
CA LYS A 399 -1.48 -32.72 -19.24
C LYS A 399 -0.91 -31.37 -19.69
N TYR A 400 0.41 -31.28 -19.88
CA TYR A 400 1.08 -30.05 -20.32
C TYR A 400 1.04 -29.96 -21.85
N GLN A 401 0.17 -29.10 -22.36
CA GLN A 401 -0.11 -29.01 -23.79
C GLN A 401 0.54 -27.76 -24.36
N LEU A 402 1.56 -27.95 -25.20
CA LEU A 402 2.24 -26.88 -25.92
C LEU A 402 1.78 -26.86 -27.38
N ASN A 403 1.33 -25.70 -27.84
CA ASN A 403 0.93 -25.46 -29.23
C ASN A 403 1.69 -24.24 -29.76
N ARG A 404 2.14 -24.31 -31.01
CA ARG A 404 2.70 -23.16 -31.73
C ARG A 404 1.56 -22.28 -32.24
N VAL A 405 1.71 -20.97 -32.15
CA VAL A 405 0.78 -20.00 -32.74
C VAL A 405 1.26 -19.68 -34.15
N ASP A 406 0.50 -20.09 -35.16
CA ASP A 406 0.77 -19.77 -36.57
C ASP A 406 -0.25 -18.76 -37.09
N GLU A 407 0.22 -17.59 -37.57
CA GLU A 407 -0.64 -16.52 -38.10
C GLU A 407 -1.44 -16.94 -39.35
N SER A 408 -0.92 -17.91 -40.11
CA SER A 408 -1.60 -18.53 -41.23
C SER A 408 -2.43 -19.72 -40.77
N ASN A 409 -3.74 -19.52 -40.63
CA ASN A 409 -4.71 -20.51 -40.13
C ASN A 409 -5.01 -21.68 -41.11
N GLN A 410 -3.99 -22.16 -41.84
CA GLN A 410 -4.04 -23.25 -42.82
C GLN A 410 -2.68 -23.98 -42.91
N ASN A 411 -2.36 -24.80 -41.89
CA ASN A 411 -1.79 -26.16 -42.03
C ASN A 411 -1.29 -26.68 -40.68
N MET A 412 -1.95 -27.71 -40.14
CA MET A 412 -1.31 -28.58 -39.15
C MET A 412 -0.12 -29.31 -39.80
N SER A 413 1.13 -28.91 -39.54
CA SER A 413 2.28 -29.83 -39.45
C SER A 413 3.60 -29.12 -39.10
N LYS A 414 3.82 -28.85 -37.81
CA LYS A 414 5.13 -29.04 -37.18
C LYS A 414 4.89 -29.72 -35.84
N SER A 415 5.66 -30.76 -35.53
CA SER A 415 5.64 -31.37 -34.20
C SER A 415 6.15 -30.34 -33.19
N VAL A 416 5.27 -29.86 -32.32
CA VAL A 416 5.63 -28.98 -31.22
C VAL A 416 6.33 -29.82 -30.14
N PRO A 417 7.42 -29.33 -29.51
CA PRO A 417 8.08 -30.05 -28.44
C PRO A 417 7.13 -30.41 -27.29
N LYS A 418 7.36 -31.56 -26.66
CA LYS A 418 6.60 -32.06 -25.51
C LYS A 418 7.41 -31.92 -24.22
N VAL A 419 6.71 -31.73 -23.11
CA VAL A 419 7.30 -31.78 -21.77
C VAL A 419 7.75 -33.21 -21.47
N VAL A 420 9.04 -33.37 -21.14
CA VAL A 420 9.65 -34.64 -20.72
C VAL A 420 9.99 -34.68 -19.24
N GLU A 421 10.06 -33.53 -18.57
CA GLU A 421 10.36 -33.44 -17.14
C GLU A 421 9.79 -32.13 -16.55
N VAL A 422 9.37 -32.16 -15.29
CA VAL A 422 8.98 -30.96 -14.52
C VAL A 422 9.80 -30.90 -13.24
N LYS A 423 10.63 -29.87 -13.12
CA LYS A 423 11.46 -29.59 -11.94
C LYS A 423 10.87 -28.40 -11.20
N VAL A 424 10.66 -28.54 -9.90
CA VAL A 424 10.35 -27.40 -9.02
C VAL A 424 11.58 -27.17 -8.15
N ASP A 425 12.09 -25.95 -8.19
CA ASP A 425 13.21 -25.48 -7.39
C ASP A 425 12.67 -24.46 -6.38
N GLU A 426 12.40 -24.93 -5.16
CA GLU A 426 11.84 -24.07 -4.11
C GLU A 426 12.86 -23.06 -3.57
N ALA A 427 14.17 -23.31 -3.72
CA ALA A 427 15.21 -22.39 -3.27
C ALA A 427 15.31 -21.18 -4.21
N ARG A 428 15.19 -21.40 -5.53
CA ARG A 428 15.15 -20.32 -6.54
C ARG A 428 13.74 -19.81 -6.84
N GLU A 429 12.73 -20.33 -6.16
CA GLU A 429 11.30 -20.03 -6.36
C GLU A 429 10.85 -20.20 -7.83
N LYS A 430 11.27 -21.29 -8.49
CA LYS A 430 11.10 -21.53 -9.93
C LYS A 430 10.51 -22.90 -10.25
N VAL A 431 9.86 -22.98 -11.40
CA VAL A 431 9.49 -24.23 -12.07
C VAL A 431 10.07 -24.26 -13.48
N PHE A 432 10.62 -25.41 -13.85
CA PHE A 432 11.20 -25.67 -15.16
C PHE A 432 10.46 -26.84 -15.83
N PHE A 433 10.00 -26.63 -17.07
CA PHE A 433 9.46 -27.66 -17.93
C PHE A 433 10.49 -27.97 -19.03
N GLU A 434 11.14 -29.12 -18.95
CA GLU A 434 12.16 -29.54 -19.91
C GLU A 434 11.48 -30.18 -21.14
N LEU A 435 12.00 -29.92 -22.34
CA LEU A 435 11.35 -30.30 -23.61
C LEU A 435 12.18 -31.29 -24.45
N ASP A 436 11.50 -32.19 -25.16
CA ASP A 436 12.13 -33.13 -26.12
C ASP A 436 12.76 -32.45 -27.36
N GLY A 437 12.41 -31.19 -27.62
CA GLY A 437 12.92 -30.37 -28.72
C GLY A 437 13.08 -28.89 -28.36
N THR A 438 13.45 -28.08 -29.35
CA THR A 438 13.76 -26.66 -29.19
C THR A 438 12.55 -25.77 -29.53
N LEU A 439 12.27 -24.81 -28.67
CA LEU A 439 11.44 -23.64 -28.96
C LEU A 439 12.28 -22.66 -29.77
N GLU A 440 11.83 -22.32 -30.97
CA GLU A 440 12.64 -21.54 -31.90
C GLU A 440 12.37 -20.04 -31.77
N LYS A 441 13.43 -19.23 -31.72
CA LYS A 441 13.40 -17.76 -31.62
C LYS A 441 12.42 -17.13 -32.62
N GLY A 442 11.70 -16.10 -32.15
CA GLY A 442 10.73 -15.32 -32.93
C GLY A 442 9.36 -15.98 -33.07
N ASN A 443 9.18 -17.23 -32.64
CA ASN A 443 7.86 -17.87 -32.64
C ASN A 443 7.13 -17.63 -31.32
N GLU A 444 5.81 -17.71 -31.40
CA GLU A 444 4.92 -17.65 -30.24
C GLU A 444 4.32 -19.03 -29.95
N TYR A 445 4.11 -19.32 -28.68
CA TYR A 445 3.54 -20.57 -28.21
C TYR A 445 2.43 -20.32 -27.18
N LEU A 446 1.45 -21.22 -27.17
CA LEU A 446 0.42 -21.35 -26.15
C LEU A 446 0.72 -22.61 -25.34
N PHE A 447 0.92 -22.44 -24.03
CA PHE A 447 1.26 -23.53 -23.11
C PHE A 447 0.20 -23.66 -22.03
N ARG A 448 -0.37 -24.86 -21.89
CA ARG A 448 -1.36 -25.19 -20.87
C ARG A 448 -0.70 -25.85 -19.66
N ILE A 449 -0.96 -25.30 -18.48
CA ILE A 449 -0.40 -25.73 -17.20
C ILE A 449 -1.57 -25.92 -16.21
N PRO A 450 -2.02 -27.17 -15.96
CA PRO A 450 -2.87 -27.48 -14.84
C PRO A 450 -2.03 -27.67 -13.56
N TYR A 451 -2.41 -27.01 -12.47
CA TYR A 451 -1.70 -27.04 -11.19
C TYR A 451 -2.67 -26.78 -10.02
N THR A 452 -2.20 -26.94 -8.78
CA THR A 452 -2.94 -26.58 -7.57
C THR A 452 -2.06 -25.77 -6.62
N GLY A 453 -2.67 -25.06 -5.67
CA GLY A 453 -1.96 -24.32 -4.64
C GLY A 453 -2.78 -24.10 -3.37
N PRO A 454 -2.13 -23.73 -2.25
CA PRO A 454 -2.81 -23.39 -1.01
C PRO A 454 -3.36 -21.96 -1.04
N ILE A 455 -4.44 -21.71 -0.30
CA ILE A 455 -4.79 -20.36 0.17
C ILE A 455 -3.97 -20.14 1.45
N ALA A 456 -3.02 -19.21 1.42
CA ALA A 456 -2.07 -19.01 2.51
C ALA A 456 -2.73 -18.45 3.78
N SER A 457 -2.16 -18.77 4.96
CA SER A 457 -2.51 -18.11 6.23
C SER A 457 -1.65 -16.88 6.54
N LYS A 458 -0.59 -16.66 5.76
CA LYS A 458 0.19 -15.41 5.75
C LYS A 458 -0.44 -14.45 4.75
N LEU A 459 -0.39 -13.16 5.03
CA LEU A 459 -1.01 -12.08 4.24
C LEU A 459 -0.26 -11.78 2.93
N SER A 460 0.07 -12.81 2.14
CA SER A 460 0.79 -12.68 0.86
C SER A 460 0.53 -13.85 -0.10
N GLY A 461 0.65 -13.59 -1.40
CA GLY A 461 0.08 -14.43 -2.45
C GLY A 461 -1.46 -14.38 -2.40
N LEU A 462 -2.11 -15.48 -2.80
CA LEU A 462 -3.53 -15.70 -2.47
C LEU A 462 -3.65 -16.23 -1.04
N TYR A 463 -4.30 -15.47 -0.17
CA TYR A 463 -4.36 -15.73 1.27
C TYR A 463 -5.77 -15.62 1.85
N LEU A 464 -5.95 -16.16 3.06
CA LEU A 464 -7.19 -16.13 3.83
C LEU A 464 -7.18 -14.94 4.79
N THR A 465 -8.16 -14.05 4.68
CA THR A 465 -8.50 -13.09 5.73
C THR A 465 -9.75 -13.57 6.48
N THR A 466 -9.85 -13.29 7.78
CA THR A 466 -10.97 -13.71 8.63
C THR A 466 -11.51 -12.53 9.41
N TYR A 467 -12.81 -12.47 9.61
CA TYR A 467 -13.44 -11.40 10.38
C TYR A 467 -14.63 -11.92 11.18
N THR A 468 -15.06 -11.15 12.17
CA THR A 468 -16.24 -11.47 12.99
C THR A 468 -17.29 -10.40 12.78
N THR A 469 -18.50 -10.80 12.38
CA THR A 469 -19.62 -9.88 12.16
C THR A 469 -20.13 -9.32 13.49
N LEU A 470 -20.90 -8.22 13.46
CA LEU A 470 -21.64 -7.74 14.64
C LEU A 470 -22.58 -8.79 15.27
N ALA A 471 -22.98 -9.83 14.53
CA ALA A 471 -23.78 -10.96 15.04
C ALA A 471 -22.93 -12.02 15.78
N GLY A 472 -21.60 -11.89 15.78
CA GLY A 472 -20.68 -12.87 16.36
C GLY A 472 -20.34 -14.05 15.43
N GLU A 473 -20.69 -13.96 14.14
CA GLU A 473 -20.37 -15.01 13.16
C GLU A 473 -18.94 -14.83 12.64
N HIS A 474 -18.16 -15.91 12.64
CA HIS A 474 -16.85 -15.92 11.99
C HIS A 474 -17.01 -16.14 10.48
N LYS A 475 -16.48 -15.20 9.70
CA LYS A 475 -16.50 -15.15 8.24
C LYS A 475 -15.08 -15.11 7.71
N CYS A 476 -14.91 -15.43 6.43
CA CYS A 476 -13.62 -15.34 5.77
C CYS A 476 -13.76 -14.91 4.31
N ALA A 477 -12.64 -14.45 3.75
CA ALA A 477 -12.50 -14.14 2.35
C ALA A 477 -11.12 -14.60 1.86
N ALA A 478 -11.02 -14.96 0.59
CA ALA A 478 -9.75 -15.14 -0.08
C ALA A 478 -9.35 -13.81 -0.73
N VAL A 479 -8.12 -13.35 -0.52
CA VAL A 479 -7.61 -12.03 -0.94
C VAL A 479 -6.19 -12.20 -1.48
N THR A 480 -5.78 -11.36 -2.41
CA THR A 480 -4.42 -11.34 -2.96
C THR A 480 -3.59 -10.18 -2.43
N GLN A 481 -2.32 -10.44 -2.14
CA GLN A 481 -1.26 -9.43 -2.03
C GLN A 481 -0.03 -9.97 -2.77
N MET A 482 0.31 -9.38 -3.91
CA MET A 482 1.33 -9.92 -4.81
C MET A 482 2.65 -9.15 -4.81
N GLU A 483 2.65 -7.89 -4.39
CA GLU A 483 3.88 -7.11 -4.29
C GLU A 483 4.75 -7.61 -3.12
N PRO A 484 6.09 -7.74 -3.32
CA PRO A 484 6.81 -7.52 -4.58
C PRO A 484 6.77 -8.73 -5.53
N THR A 485 6.88 -9.94 -5.00
CA THR A 485 7.14 -11.16 -5.77
C THR A 485 6.35 -12.36 -5.28
N ASP A 486 5.09 -12.15 -4.94
CA ASP A 486 4.22 -13.19 -4.42
C ASP A 486 3.10 -13.60 -5.41
N ALA A 487 3.06 -13.02 -6.63
CA ALA A 487 2.21 -13.52 -7.71
C ALA A 487 2.55 -14.99 -8.05
N ARG A 488 3.84 -15.36 -7.99
CA ARG A 488 4.35 -16.76 -8.08
C ARG A 488 3.75 -17.74 -7.06
N ARG A 489 3.09 -17.28 -5.99
CA ARG A 489 2.34 -18.13 -5.04
C ARG A 489 0.93 -18.47 -5.50
N MET A 490 0.38 -17.71 -6.45
CA MET A 490 -0.95 -17.95 -7.03
C MET A 490 -0.86 -18.48 -8.46
N VAL A 491 0.10 -18.00 -9.26
CA VAL A 491 0.21 -18.27 -10.70
C VAL A 491 1.68 -18.54 -11.07
N PRO A 492 2.01 -19.64 -11.76
CA PRO A 492 3.35 -19.81 -12.33
C PRO A 492 3.52 -18.81 -13.47
N CYS A 493 4.38 -17.82 -13.30
CA CYS A 493 4.45 -16.66 -14.18
C CYS A 493 5.87 -16.08 -14.30
N PHE A 494 6.05 -15.11 -15.20
CA PHE A 494 7.29 -14.34 -15.30
C PHE A 494 7.21 -13.21 -14.26
N ASP A 495 7.59 -13.50 -13.02
CA ASP A 495 7.24 -12.67 -11.85
C ASP A 495 8.28 -11.58 -11.58
N GLU A 496 8.48 -10.71 -12.58
CA GLU A 496 9.32 -9.51 -12.54
C GLU A 496 8.59 -8.31 -13.19
N PRO A 497 8.71 -7.06 -12.67
CA PRO A 497 7.92 -5.92 -13.14
C PRO A 497 7.96 -5.62 -14.65
N HIS A 498 9.05 -5.94 -15.34
CA HIS A 498 9.21 -5.68 -16.78
C HIS A 498 8.54 -6.69 -17.73
N PHE A 499 8.06 -7.82 -17.20
CA PHE A 499 7.31 -8.82 -17.95
C PHE A 499 5.81 -8.51 -17.94
N LYS A 500 5.43 -7.33 -18.45
CA LYS A 500 4.03 -6.94 -18.60
C LYS A 500 3.30 -7.87 -19.56
N ALA A 501 2.08 -8.27 -19.18
CA ALA A 501 1.21 -9.13 -19.98
C ALA A 501 -0.26 -8.78 -19.78
N ILE A 502 -1.11 -9.28 -20.68
CA ILE A 502 -2.57 -9.24 -20.52
C ILE A 502 -3.02 -10.44 -19.66
N TYR A 503 -3.94 -10.22 -18.74
CA TYR A 503 -4.52 -11.27 -17.90
C TYR A 503 -6.03 -11.37 -18.15
N ARG A 504 -6.53 -12.60 -18.14
CA ARG A 504 -7.95 -12.94 -18.17
C ARG A 504 -8.24 -13.99 -17.12
N LEU A 505 -9.18 -13.70 -16.22
CA LEU A 505 -9.54 -14.58 -15.11
C LEU A 505 -10.96 -15.12 -15.29
N ASN A 506 -11.13 -16.43 -15.07
CA ASN A 506 -12.42 -17.09 -14.98
C ASN A 506 -12.45 -17.86 -13.64
N ILE A 507 -13.27 -17.39 -12.70
CA ILE A 507 -13.19 -17.82 -11.29
C ILE A 507 -14.44 -18.61 -10.93
N ILE A 508 -14.25 -19.85 -10.49
CA ILE A 508 -15.29 -20.72 -9.92
C ILE A 508 -15.19 -20.61 -8.40
N HIS A 509 -16.25 -20.13 -7.76
CA HIS A 509 -16.30 -19.83 -6.33
C HIS A 509 -17.60 -20.32 -5.69
N PRO A 510 -17.65 -20.49 -4.35
CA PRO A 510 -18.84 -21.01 -3.67
C PRO A 510 -20.08 -20.11 -3.85
N PHE A 511 -21.26 -20.73 -3.97
CA PHE A 511 -22.52 -20.00 -3.97
C PHE A 511 -22.68 -19.16 -2.69
N GLY A 512 -23.12 -17.91 -2.84
CA GLY A 512 -23.23 -16.92 -1.77
C GLY A 512 -21.97 -16.06 -1.55
N SER A 513 -20.89 -16.31 -2.30
CA SER A 513 -19.75 -15.39 -2.42
C SER A 513 -19.82 -14.57 -3.73
N ARG A 514 -19.01 -13.51 -3.82
CA ARG A 514 -18.75 -12.72 -5.03
C ARG A 514 -17.25 -12.79 -5.33
N ALA A 515 -16.88 -12.85 -6.60
CA ALA A 515 -15.51 -12.69 -7.05
C ALA A 515 -15.31 -11.28 -7.61
N VAL A 516 -14.18 -10.63 -7.29
CA VAL A 516 -13.77 -9.33 -7.85
C VAL A 516 -12.30 -9.42 -8.27
N SER A 517 -11.93 -8.85 -9.42
CA SER A 517 -10.55 -8.82 -9.95
C SER A 517 -10.26 -7.47 -10.63
N ASN A 518 -9.09 -7.31 -11.28
CA ASN A 518 -8.64 -6.09 -11.96
C ASN A 518 -9.61 -5.63 -13.06
N ALA A 519 -9.99 -6.54 -13.95
CA ALA A 519 -10.88 -6.27 -15.07
C ALA A 519 -12.36 -6.26 -14.66
N LYS A 520 -13.23 -5.80 -15.57
CA LYS A 520 -14.68 -5.78 -15.35
C LYS A 520 -15.27 -7.17 -15.56
N GLU A 521 -16.26 -7.53 -14.75
CA GLU A 521 -17.05 -8.75 -14.91
C GLU A 521 -17.87 -8.72 -16.23
N ILE A 522 -17.71 -9.76 -17.05
CA ILE A 522 -18.51 -10.00 -18.28
C ILE A 522 -19.62 -11.04 -18.03
N ARG A 523 -19.43 -11.89 -17.02
CA ARG A 523 -20.44 -12.79 -16.44
C ARG A 523 -20.23 -12.81 -14.93
N ASP A 524 -21.28 -12.55 -14.17
CA ASP A 524 -21.24 -12.44 -12.71
C ASP A 524 -22.09 -13.55 -12.09
N GLY A 525 -21.48 -14.41 -11.28
CA GLY A 525 -22.16 -15.43 -10.48
C GLY A 525 -23.04 -16.44 -11.26
N VAL A 526 -22.62 -16.89 -12.45
CA VAL A 526 -23.38 -17.85 -13.26
C VAL A 526 -23.28 -19.26 -12.65
N ALA A 527 -24.40 -19.95 -12.45
CA ALA A 527 -24.41 -21.32 -11.93
C ALA A 527 -23.61 -22.30 -12.80
N THR A 528 -22.83 -23.18 -12.15
CA THR A 528 -22.15 -24.31 -12.80
C THR A 528 -23.03 -25.56 -12.81
N ASP A 529 -22.54 -26.67 -13.37
CA ASP A 529 -23.20 -27.99 -13.30
C ASP A 529 -23.41 -28.51 -11.86
N ASN A 530 -22.77 -27.88 -10.86
CA ASN A 530 -23.04 -28.08 -9.44
C ASN A 530 -23.58 -26.78 -8.83
N GLU A 531 -24.82 -26.81 -8.33
CA GLU A 531 -25.52 -25.64 -7.76
C GLU A 531 -24.83 -25.01 -6.54
N GLU A 532 -23.93 -25.74 -5.86
CA GLU A 532 -23.08 -25.20 -4.79
C GLU A 532 -22.00 -24.22 -5.31
N TRP A 533 -21.77 -24.16 -6.62
CA TRP A 533 -20.67 -23.42 -7.25
C TRP A 533 -21.18 -22.51 -8.37
N ILE A 534 -20.66 -21.29 -8.38
CA ILE A 534 -20.91 -20.26 -9.40
C ILE A 534 -19.60 -19.84 -10.05
N GLN A 535 -19.68 -19.32 -11.27
CA GLN A 535 -18.56 -18.85 -12.06
C GLN A 535 -18.73 -17.37 -12.44
N THR A 536 -17.66 -16.61 -12.23
CA THR A 536 -17.53 -15.21 -12.63
C THR A 536 -16.40 -15.11 -13.65
N ASP A 537 -16.72 -14.64 -14.85
CA ASP A 537 -15.77 -14.41 -15.94
C ASP A 537 -15.46 -12.92 -16.01
N PHE A 538 -14.17 -12.57 -16.06
CA PHE A 538 -13.69 -11.19 -16.23
C PHE A 538 -13.25 -10.94 -17.67
N ASP A 539 -13.32 -9.68 -18.09
CA ASP A 539 -12.73 -9.20 -19.34
C ASP A 539 -11.19 -9.30 -19.30
N GLU A 540 -10.53 -9.02 -20.42
CA GLU A 540 -9.07 -8.96 -20.47
C GLU A 540 -8.54 -7.66 -19.85
N THR A 541 -7.42 -7.72 -19.13
CA THR A 541 -6.74 -6.52 -18.62
C THR A 541 -6.00 -5.79 -19.74
N LEU A 542 -5.59 -4.55 -19.47
CA LEU A 542 -4.49 -3.93 -20.24
C LEU A 542 -3.15 -4.61 -19.87
N PRO A 543 -2.08 -4.43 -20.67
CA PRO A 543 -0.76 -4.98 -20.33
C PRO A 543 -0.25 -4.42 -19.00
N MET A 544 -0.06 -5.31 -18.02
CA MET A 544 0.30 -4.96 -16.65
C MET A 544 1.27 -5.97 -16.05
N SER A 545 1.96 -5.59 -14.99
CA SER A 545 2.94 -6.43 -14.30
C SER A 545 2.28 -7.43 -13.36
N SER A 546 2.94 -8.57 -13.10
CA SER A 546 2.42 -9.66 -12.26
C SER A 546 2.02 -9.22 -10.84
N TYR A 547 2.79 -8.31 -10.25
CA TYR A 547 2.58 -7.80 -8.88
C TYR A 547 1.26 -7.00 -8.72
N LEU A 548 0.62 -6.60 -9.82
CA LEU A 548 -0.65 -5.89 -9.84
C LEU A 548 -1.88 -6.80 -10.03
N LEU A 549 -1.68 -8.12 -10.17
CA LEU A 549 -2.77 -9.08 -10.36
C LEU A 549 -3.53 -9.31 -9.05
N ALA A 550 -4.82 -8.99 -9.03
CA ALA A 550 -5.67 -9.09 -7.85
C ALA A 550 -6.88 -10.00 -8.04
N LEU A 551 -7.22 -10.75 -6.99
CA LEU A 551 -8.43 -11.55 -6.88
C LEU A 551 -8.96 -11.48 -5.44
N VAL A 552 -10.26 -11.22 -5.28
CA VAL A 552 -10.95 -11.36 -4.00
C VAL A 552 -12.17 -12.26 -4.17
N VAL A 553 -12.39 -13.17 -3.23
CA VAL A 553 -13.63 -13.96 -3.07
C VAL A 553 -14.18 -13.74 -1.66
N SER A 554 -15.33 -13.08 -1.53
CA SER A 554 -15.93 -12.67 -0.24
C SER A 554 -17.47 -12.56 -0.31
N ASP A 555 -18.13 -12.32 0.82
CA ASP A 555 -19.55 -11.90 0.92
C ASP A 555 -19.70 -10.37 1.16
N PHE A 556 -18.70 -9.58 0.78
CA PHE A 556 -18.71 -8.12 0.96
C PHE A 556 -19.74 -7.42 0.08
N ASP A 557 -20.33 -6.35 0.62
CA ASP A 557 -21.22 -5.42 -0.08
C ASP A 557 -20.47 -4.14 -0.48
N TYR A 558 -21.09 -3.36 -1.36
CA TYR A 558 -20.49 -2.16 -1.91
C TYR A 558 -21.47 -0.99 -2.05
N VAL A 559 -20.91 0.22 -2.07
CA VAL A 559 -21.55 1.41 -2.64
C VAL A 559 -20.99 1.65 -4.04
N GLU A 560 -21.81 2.20 -4.93
CA GLU A 560 -21.45 2.49 -6.33
C GLU A 560 -21.67 3.96 -6.66
N GLY A 561 -20.78 4.52 -7.48
CA GLY A 561 -20.88 5.83 -8.11
C GLY A 561 -20.22 5.80 -9.49
N TYR A 562 -20.22 6.94 -10.18
CA TYR A 562 -19.64 7.09 -11.51
C TYR A 562 -18.89 8.42 -11.59
N THR A 563 -17.77 8.45 -12.30
CA THR A 563 -17.10 9.71 -12.68
C THR A 563 -17.92 10.47 -13.73
N LYS A 564 -17.60 11.74 -13.97
CA LYS A 564 -18.13 12.56 -15.09
C LYS A 564 -18.02 11.86 -16.45
N ARG A 565 -17.00 10.99 -16.63
CA ARG A 565 -16.73 10.22 -17.85
C ARG A 565 -17.45 8.87 -17.90
N GLY A 566 -18.17 8.49 -16.84
CA GLY A 566 -18.92 7.23 -16.77
C GLY A 566 -18.10 6.01 -16.35
N ILE A 567 -16.89 6.20 -15.82
CA ILE A 567 -16.11 5.11 -15.19
C ILE A 567 -16.88 4.66 -13.95
N ARG A 568 -17.17 3.35 -13.85
CA ARG A 568 -17.89 2.79 -12.69
C ARG A 568 -16.95 2.70 -11.49
N PHE A 569 -17.36 3.28 -10.37
CA PHE A 569 -16.54 3.37 -9.17
C PHE A 569 -17.24 2.68 -7.99
N ARG A 570 -16.60 1.74 -7.30
CA ARG A 570 -17.19 1.06 -6.13
C ARG A 570 -16.26 1.03 -4.93
N ILE A 571 -16.82 1.18 -3.74
CA ILE A 571 -16.12 0.90 -2.48
C ILE A 571 -16.78 -0.30 -1.81
N TRP A 572 -15.98 -1.32 -1.53
CA TRP A 572 -16.38 -2.61 -0.98
C TRP A 572 -15.94 -2.78 0.47
N ALA A 573 -16.80 -3.35 1.30
CA ALA A 573 -16.50 -3.68 2.69
C ALA A 573 -17.41 -4.81 3.20
N ARG A 574 -17.09 -5.37 4.38
CA ARG A 574 -18.03 -6.21 5.13
C ARG A 574 -19.37 -5.49 5.34
N GLN A 575 -20.46 -6.27 5.34
CA GLN A 575 -21.84 -5.77 5.28
C GLN A 575 -22.20 -4.83 6.43
N ASP A 576 -21.61 -5.01 7.61
CA ASP A 576 -21.80 -4.18 8.80
C ASP A 576 -20.91 -2.91 8.83
N ALA A 577 -20.00 -2.75 7.88
CA ALA A 577 -19.13 -1.58 7.70
C ALA A 577 -19.39 -0.78 6.42
N VAL A 578 -20.16 -1.32 5.46
CA VAL A 578 -20.41 -0.69 4.14
C VAL A 578 -20.94 0.75 4.25
N ASN A 579 -21.69 1.09 5.30
CA ASN A 579 -22.19 2.45 5.53
C ASN A 579 -21.08 3.50 5.75
N PHE A 580 -19.87 3.09 6.15
CA PHE A 580 -18.72 3.98 6.38
C PHE A 580 -17.87 4.25 5.13
N THR A 581 -18.28 3.72 3.97
CA THR A 581 -17.54 3.86 2.70
C THR A 581 -17.86 5.13 1.92
N SER A 582 -18.96 5.82 2.26
CA SER A 582 -19.51 6.95 1.48
C SER A 582 -18.51 8.10 1.28
N TYR A 583 -17.61 8.34 2.24
CA TYR A 583 -16.57 9.35 2.11
C TYR A 583 -15.47 8.94 1.13
N ALA A 584 -15.00 7.68 1.19
CA ALA A 584 -14.01 7.16 0.24
C ALA A 584 -14.53 7.14 -1.20
N LEU A 585 -15.82 6.85 -1.42
CA LEU A 585 -16.44 6.93 -2.75
C LEU A 585 -16.35 8.35 -3.32
N GLN A 586 -16.67 9.37 -2.51
CA GLN A 586 -16.62 10.77 -2.93
C GLN A 586 -15.19 11.27 -3.12
N ALA A 587 -14.26 10.86 -2.24
CA ALA A 587 -12.84 11.19 -2.35
C ALA A 587 -12.21 10.57 -3.60
N GLY A 588 -12.44 9.27 -3.81
CA GLY A 588 -11.90 8.51 -4.93
C GLY A 588 -12.34 9.04 -6.29
N ILE A 589 -13.64 9.30 -6.47
CA ILE A 589 -14.16 9.89 -7.72
C ILE A 589 -13.53 11.27 -7.97
N ARG A 590 -13.46 12.14 -6.95
CA ARG A 590 -12.88 13.49 -7.10
C ARG A 590 -11.41 13.47 -7.46
N VAL A 591 -10.62 12.62 -6.80
CA VAL A 591 -9.17 12.58 -7.00
C VAL A 591 -8.80 11.89 -8.30
N LEU A 592 -9.56 10.87 -8.72
CA LEU A 592 -9.39 10.25 -10.04
C LEU A 592 -9.62 11.28 -11.16
N GLU A 593 -10.71 12.05 -11.11
CA GLU A 593 -10.98 13.12 -12.07
C GLU A 593 -9.89 14.22 -12.02
N PHE A 594 -9.42 14.59 -10.84
CA PHE A 594 -8.30 15.53 -10.69
C PHE A 594 -7.01 15.03 -11.34
N TYR A 595 -6.70 13.73 -11.25
CA TYR A 595 -5.52 13.14 -11.89
C TYR A 595 -5.68 13.05 -13.42
N GLU A 596 -6.86 12.74 -13.94
CA GLU A 596 -7.13 12.82 -15.39
C GLU A 596 -6.84 14.22 -15.93
N ASP A 597 -7.32 15.26 -15.23
CA ASP A 597 -7.11 16.66 -15.59
C ASP A 597 -5.64 17.12 -15.38
N TYR A 598 -4.98 16.70 -14.28
CA TYR A 598 -3.61 17.10 -13.94
C TYR A 598 -2.56 16.47 -14.88
N TYR A 599 -2.74 15.19 -15.25
CA TYR A 599 -1.84 14.52 -16.18
C TYR A 599 -2.22 14.75 -17.64
N GLY A 600 -3.45 15.18 -17.95
CA GLY A 600 -3.97 15.26 -19.32
C GLY A 600 -4.07 13.88 -19.99
N ILE A 601 -4.31 12.82 -19.20
CA ILE A 601 -4.37 11.42 -19.63
C ILE A 601 -5.54 10.75 -18.91
N GLU A 602 -6.51 10.26 -19.67
CA GLU A 602 -7.72 9.60 -19.15
C GLU A 602 -7.39 8.28 -18.42
N PHE A 603 -8.17 7.97 -17.38
CA PHE A 603 -8.03 6.70 -16.66
C PHE A 603 -8.42 5.53 -17.58
N SER A 604 -7.51 4.57 -17.72
CA SER A 604 -7.57 3.63 -18.85
C SER A 604 -8.55 2.46 -18.68
N LEU A 605 -9.08 2.23 -17.47
CA LEU A 605 -9.99 1.10 -17.19
C LEU A 605 -11.47 1.53 -17.13
N PRO A 606 -12.43 0.67 -17.53
CA PRO A 606 -13.85 1.00 -17.49
C PRO A 606 -14.45 1.03 -16.07
N LYS A 607 -13.68 0.63 -15.05
CA LYS A 607 -14.08 0.61 -13.65
C LYS A 607 -12.90 0.78 -12.71
N GLN A 608 -13.19 1.20 -11.48
CA GLN A 608 -12.28 1.18 -10.33
C GLN A 608 -13.05 0.61 -9.11
N ASP A 609 -12.53 -0.47 -8.53
CA ASP A 609 -12.98 -1.00 -7.24
C ASP A 609 -11.95 -0.68 -6.16
N MET A 610 -12.39 -0.41 -4.94
CA MET A 610 -11.54 -0.25 -3.76
C MET A 610 -12.13 -1.06 -2.60
N MET A 611 -11.34 -1.87 -1.89
CA MET A 611 -11.85 -2.83 -0.91
C MET A 611 -11.16 -2.76 0.45
N ALA A 612 -11.96 -2.69 1.52
CA ALA A 612 -11.49 -2.58 2.90
C ALA A 612 -11.46 -3.95 3.61
N PHE A 613 -10.30 -4.32 4.18
CA PHE A 613 -10.10 -5.55 4.95
C PHE A 613 -9.67 -5.26 6.39
N PRO A 614 -10.11 -6.06 7.38
CA PRO A 614 -9.61 -5.98 8.76
C PRO A 614 -8.11 -6.31 8.85
N ASP A 615 -7.71 -7.45 8.27
CA ASP A 615 -6.32 -7.93 8.24
C ASP A 615 -5.74 -7.81 6.83
N PHE A 616 -4.79 -6.89 6.66
CA PHE A 616 -4.07 -6.62 5.42
C PHE A 616 -2.62 -6.20 5.75
N ALA A 617 -1.63 -6.70 5.00
CA ALA A 617 -0.21 -6.59 5.37
C ALA A 617 0.32 -5.16 5.22
N ALA A 618 0.14 -4.56 4.04
CA ALA A 618 0.51 -3.17 3.76
C ALA A 618 -0.52 -2.19 4.33
N GLY A 619 -0.39 -0.89 4.05
CA GLY A 619 -1.43 0.09 4.34
C GLY A 619 -2.59 -0.03 3.36
N ALA A 620 -2.25 0.06 2.09
CA ALA A 620 -3.05 -0.28 0.92
C ALA A 620 -2.12 -0.89 -0.16
N MET A 621 -2.65 -1.20 -1.35
CA MET A 621 -1.93 -1.77 -2.50
C MET A 621 -2.68 -1.44 -3.79
N GLU A 622 -1.97 -0.95 -4.81
CA GLU A 622 -2.54 -0.19 -5.93
C GLU A 622 -3.21 -1.02 -7.04
N ASN A 623 -3.41 -2.32 -6.82
CA ASN A 623 -3.68 -3.32 -7.87
C ASN A 623 -4.66 -2.80 -8.92
N TRP A 624 -4.26 -2.79 -10.20
CA TRP A 624 -4.91 -1.93 -11.21
C TRP A 624 -6.41 -2.22 -11.35
N GLY A 625 -7.26 -1.26 -10.98
CA GLY A 625 -8.71 -1.41 -10.99
C GLY A 625 -9.35 -2.16 -9.81
N LEU A 626 -8.56 -2.70 -8.86
CA LEU A 626 -9.02 -3.31 -7.59
C LEU A 626 -8.02 -3.02 -6.46
N VAL A 627 -8.02 -1.78 -5.96
CA VAL A 627 -7.11 -1.37 -4.88
C VAL A 627 -7.58 -1.94 -3.54
N THR A 628 -6.66 -2.47 -2.73
CA THR A 628 -6.98 -3.11 -1.44
C THR A 628 -6.44 -2.28 -0.28
N TYR A 629 -7.17 -2.22 0.85
CA TYR A 629 -6.89 -1.33 1.98
C TYR A 629 -7.06 -2.05 3.32
N ARG A 630 -6.31 -1.65 4.35
CA ARG A 630 -6.77 -1.82 5.75
C ARG A 630 -8.02 -0.96 5.99
N GLU A 631 -8.98 -1.46 6.77
CA GLU A 631 -10.22 -0.74 7.11
C GLU A 631 -9.99 0.72 7.55
N LYS A 632 -8.98 0.97 8.39
CA LYS A 632 -8.64 2.32 8.89
C LYS A 632 -8.19 3.32 7.82
N TYR A 633 -7.92 2.90 6.59
CA TYR A 633 -7.50 3.77 5.49
C TYR A 633 -8.59 3.96 4.42
N LEU A 634 -9.75 3.29 4.54
CA LEU A 634 -10.86 3.42 3.59
C LEU A 634 -12.21 3.73 4.26
N LEU A 635 -12.41 3.32 5.51
CA LEU A 635 -13.67 3.55 6.23
C LEU A 635 -13.64 4.85 7.04
N TYR A 636 -14.72 5.63 6.95
CA TYR A 636 -14.88 6.86 7.72
C TYR A 636 -16.35 7.11 8.13
N SER A 637 -16.52 7.54 9.38
CA SER A 637 -17.77 8.07 9.93
C SER A 637 -17.49 9.33 10.75
N PRO A 638 -18.19 10.45 10.50
CA PRO A 638 -17.99 11.69 11.26
C PRO A 638 -18.47 11.59 12.71
N GLU A 639 -19.25 10.57 13.07
CA GLU A 639 -19.73 10.34 14.44
C GLU A 639 -18.71 9.57 15.29
N LEU A 640 -17.80 8.82 14.66
CA LEU A 640 -16.88 7.89 15.32
C LEU A 640 -15.40 8.29 15.19
N TYR A 641 -15.03 9.02 14.14
CA TYR A 641 -13.63 9.24 13.75
C TYR A 641 -13.25 10.72 13.62
N THR A 642 -11.99 11.02 13.94
CA THR A 642 -11.45 12.38 14.00
C THR A 642 -11.28 13.02 12.61
N ALA A 643 -11.05 14.34 12.58
CA ALA A 643 -10.68 15.05 11.36
C ALA A 643 -9.34 14.55 10.77
N GLN A 644 -8.38 14.13 11.61
CA GLN A 644 -7.13 13.51 11.18
C GLN A 644 -7.39 12.16 10.49
N GLN A 645 -8.31 11.34 11.00
CA GLN A 645 -8.69 10.09 10.35
C GLN A 645 -9.39 10.33 9.00
N LYS A 646 -10.15 11.42 8.87
CA LYS A 646 -10.74 11.86 7.60
C LYS A 646 -9.68 12.26 6.56
N MET A 647 -8.64 12.97 7.01
CA MET A 647 -7.50 13.36 6.18
C MET A 647 -6.70 12.10 5.77
N ALA A 648 -6.39 11.19 6.70
CA ALA A 648 -5.67 9.95 6.41
C ALA A 648 -6.39 9.05 5.39
N VAL A 649 -7.72 8.95 5.42
CA VAL A 649 -8.49 8.26 4.38
C VAL A 649 -8.35 8.97 3.03
N ALA A 650 -8.38 10.31 2.98
CA ALA A 650 -8.18 11.03 1.73
C ALA A 650 -6.75 10.89 1.18
N SER A 651 -5.73 10.92 2.05
CA SER A 651 -4.32 10.68 1.71
C SER A 651 -4.14 9.33 1.03
N VAL A 652 -4.44 8.22 1.72
CA VAL A 652 -4.18 6.90 1.14
C VAL A 652 -5.03 6.68 -0.12
N VAL A 653 -6.28 7.14 -0.15
CA VAL A 653 -7.10 7.10 -1.39
C VAL A 653 -6.49 7.91 -2.54
N ALA A 654 -5.82 9.04 -2.27
CA ALA A 654 -5.10 9.82 -3.27
C ALA A 654 -3.80 9.11 -3.73
N HIS A 655 -3.00 8.57 -2.80
CA HIS A 655 -1.78 7.81 -3.09
C HIS A 655 -2.04 6.63 -4.05
N GLU A 656 -2.94 5.73 -3.67
CA GLU A 656 -3.28 4.54 -4.47
C GLU A 656 -3.88 4.90 -5.85
N LEU A 657 -4.60 6.01 -5.95
CA LEU A 657 -5.17 6.46 -7.21
C LEU A 657 -4.16 7.20 -8.10
N ALA A 658 -3.07 7.73 -7.55
CA ALA A 658 -1.94 8.25 -8.33
C ALA A 658 -1.14 7.11 -8.99
N HIS A 659 -1.00 5.98 -8.28
CA HIS A 659 -0.33 4.79 -8.82
C HIS A 659 -0.97 4.22 -10.09
N GLN A 660 -2.26 4.51 -10.33
CA GLN A 660 -2.94 4.12 -11.57
C GLN A 660 -2.27 4.70 -12.83
N TRP A 661 -1.47 5.77 -12.68
CA TRP A 661 -0.52 6.26 -13.69
C TRP A 661 0.93 5.89 -13.35
N PHE A 662 1.38 6.09 -12.10
CA PHE A 662 2.76 5.87 -11.62
C PHE A 662 2.92 4.56 -10.85
N GLY A 663 3.08 3.47 -11.58
CA GLY A 663 3.15 2.10 -11.06
C GLY A 663 2.39 1.15 -11.97
N ASN A 664 1.18 1.54 -12.39
CA ASN A 664 0.31 0.69 -13.21
C ASN A 664 0.49 0.97 -14.71
N LEU A 665 0.11 2.17 -15.16
CA LEU A 665 0.21 2.58 -16.57
C LEU A 665 1.66 2.59 -17.04
N VAL A 666 2.53 3.25 -16.29
CA VAL A 666 3.99 3.19 -16.44
C VAL A 666 4.57 2.60 -15.16
N THR A 667 5.35 1.54 -15.28
CA THR A 667 5.94 0.81 -14.14
C THR A 667 7.46 0.95 -14.20
N MET A 668 8.15 1.01 -13.06
CA MET A 668 9.60 0.87 -13.05
C MET A 668 10.05 -0.43 -13.77
N ARG A 669 11.21 -0.41 -14.42
CA ARG A 669 11.77 -1.60 -15.08
C ARG A 669 12.18 -2.67 -14.06
N TRP A 670 12.69 -2.25 -12.91
CA TRP A 670 13.11 -3.13 -11.83
C TRP A 670 13.04 -2.39 -10.49
N TRP A 671 13.04 -3.15 -9.40
CA TRP A 671 12.87 -2.66 -8.03
C TRP A 671 13.88 -1.59 -7.58
N SER A 672 15.07 -1.54 -8.17
CA SER A 672 16.05 -0.44 -7.97
C SER A 672 15.47 0.96 -8.22
N ASP A 673 14.40 1.05 -9.02
CA ASP A 673 13.66 2.28 -9.33
C ASP A 673 12.26 2.33 -8.65
N LEU A 674 12.03 1.59 -7.56
CA LEU A 674 10.75 1.63 -6.82
C LEU A 674 10.32 3.07 -6.44
N TRP A 675 11.28 3.93 -6.10
CA TRP A 675 11.02 5.34 -5.77
C TRP A 675 10.32 6.12 -6.91
N LEU A 676 10.43 5.66 -8.16
CA LEU A 676 9.76 6.24 -9.33
C LEU A 676 8.24 6.06 -9.28
N ASN A 677 7.76 4.96 -8.68
CA ASN A 677 6.35 4.79 -8.36
C ASN A 677 6.03 5.58 -7.08
N GLU A 678 6.71 5.25 -5.99
CA GLU A 678 6.29 5.62 -4.63
C GLU A 678 6.55 7.09 -4.28
N GLY A 679 7.66 7.66 -4.74
CA GLY A 679 7.94 9.08 -4.60
C GLY A 679 6.97 9.94 -5.42
N PHE A 680 6.50 9.46 -6.58
CA PHE A 680 5.46 10.14 -7.35
C PHE A 680 4.10 10.03 -6.69
N ALA A 681 3.67 8.83 -6.31
CA ALA A 681 2.42 8.63 -5.60
C ALA A 681 2.38 9.48 -4.31
N THR A 682 3.48 9.49 -3.54
CA THR A 682 3.63 10.35 -2.34
C THR A 682 3.53 11.83 -2.67
N LEU A 683 4.16 12.36 -3.73
CA LEU A 683 3.98 13.77 -4.13
C LEU A 683 2.51 14.06 -4.50
N MET A 684 1.90 13.14 -5.23
CA MET A 684 0.56 13.29 -5.78
C MET A 684 -0.53 13.07 -4.71
N GLU A 685 -0.24 12.35 -3.63
CA GLU A 685 -1.07 12.23 -2.42
C GLU A 685 -1.40 13.63 -1.89
N TYR A 686 -0.39 14.46 -1.61
CA TYR A 686 -0.61 15.79 -1.04
C TYR A 686 -1.40 16.69 -1.99
N LEU A 687 -1.14 16.61 -3.30
CA LEU A 687 -1.87 17.39 -4.30
C LEU A 687 -3.33 16.93 -4.44
N GLY A 688 -3.56 15.63 -4.52
CA GLY A 688 -4.88 15.02 -4.63
C GLY A 688 -5.73 15.19 -3.37
N THR A 689 -5.11 15.14 -2.18
CA THR A 689 -5.79 15.33 -0.89
C THR A 689 -6.18 16.79 -0.66
N ASP A 690 -5.37 17.75 -1.14
CA ASP A 690 -5.79 19.15 -1.21
C ASP A 690 -6.95 19.32 -2.20
N ALA A 691 -6.93 18.65 -3.37
CA ALA A 691 -8.02 18.68 -4.34
C ALA A 691 -9.33 18.08 -3.80
N ILE A 692 -9.30 16.93 -3.12
CA ILE A 692 -10.47 16.29 -2.46
C ILE A 692 -11.18 17.29 -1.52
N SER A 693 -10.38 18.06 -0.78
CA SER A 693 -10.84 19.02 0.23
C SER A 693 -11.02 20.45 -0.26
N ASN A 694 -10.78 20.74 -1.55
CA ASN A 694 -10.72 22.10 -2.11
C ASN A 694 -9.77 23.04 -1.32
N GLY A 695 -8.60 22.55 -0.93
CA GLY A 695 -7.61 23.26 -0.12
C GLY A 695 -7.91 23.30 1.39
N GLY A 696 -9.03 22.71 1.82
CA GLY A 696 -9.47 22.73 3.22
C GLY A 696 -8.56 21.97 4.19
N PHE A 697 -7.76 21.02 3.70
CA PHE A 697 -6.77 20.29 4.49
C PHE A 697 -5.39 20.96 4.56
N ARG A 698 -5.08 21.93 3.68
CA ARG A 698 -3.80 22.65 3.62
C ARG A 698 -2.60 21.72 3.43
N MET A 699 -2.70 20.75 2.52
CA MET A 699 -1.70 19.68 2.36
C MET A 699 -0.31 20.21 1.97
N ARG A 700 -0.23 21.41 1.36
CA ARG A 700 1.05 22.11 1.10
C ARG A 700 1.85 22.43 2.36
N ASP A 701 1.18 22.69 3.48
CA ASP A 701 1.81 22.93 4.78
C ASP A 701 2.20 21.60 5.45
N TYR A 702 1.30 20.62 5.40
CA TYR A 702 1.55 19.27 5.93
C TYR A 702 2.72 18.55 5.25
N PHE A 703 2.93 18.74 3.94
CA PHE A 703 4.09 18.20 3.23
C PHE A 703 5.43 18.52 3.93
N ILE A 704 5.56 19.73 4.49
CA ILE A 704 6.79 20.16 5.16
C ILE A 704 7.03 19.36 6.45
N ILE A 705 5.97 19.03 7.18
CA ILE A 705 6.02 18.45 8.52
C ILE A 705 5.97 16.91 8.46
N GLU A 706 5.30 16.33 7.47
CA GLU A 706 5.07 14.89 7.36
C GLU A 706 6.02 14.22 6.37
N ALA A 707 6.18 14.76 5.15
CA ALA A 707 7.10 14.21 4.15
C ALA A 707 8.53 14.75 4.32
N LEU A 708 8.73 16.06 4.25
CA LEU A 708 10.08 16.65 4.20
C LEU A 708 10.87 16.44 5.51
N ASP A 709 10.23 16.60 6.67
CA ASP A 709 10.86 16.33 7.97
C ASP A 709 11.21 14.85 8.15
N SER A 710 10.30 13.95 7.74
CA SER A 710 10.56 12.49 7.75
C SER A 710 11.72 12.09 6.84
N ALA A 711 11.82 12.71 5.66
CA ALA A 711 12.96 12.53 4.76
C ALA A 711 14.27 13.00 5.41
N PHE A 712 14.27 14.18 6.06
CA PHE A 712 15.46 14.71 6.72
C PHE A 712 15.89 13.89 7.95
N ASP A 713 14.95 13.42 8.80
CA ASP A 713 15.29 12.56 9.95
C ASP A 713 15.89 11.22 9.52
N ARG A 714 15.38 10.61 8.43
CA ARG A 714 15.92 9.35 7.90
C ARG A 714 17.27 9.56 7.21
N ASP A 715 17.37 10.57 6.33
CA ASP A 715 18.51 10.76 5.43
C ASP A 715 19.73 11.45 6.08
N SER A 716 19.54 12.03 7.27
CA SER A 716 20.61 12.60 8.09
C SER A 716 21.42 11.56 8.89
N ARG A 717 21.07 10.28 8.78
CA ARG A 717 21.73 9.17 9.51
C ARG A 717 22.83 8.53 8.66
N ALA A 718 23.83 7.95 9.32
CA ALA A 718 24.85 7.15 8.63
C ALA A 718 24.28 5.91 7.90
N THR A 719 23.12 5.40 8.33
CA THR A 719 22.42 4.22 7.78
C THR A 719 21.37 4.56 6.72
N SER A 720 21.39 5.78 6.16
CA SER A 720 20.62 6.12 4.96
C SER A 720 21.23 5.52 3.68
N HIS A 721 20.48 5.52 2.58
CA HIS A 721 20.87 5.08 1.25
C HIS A 721 20.48 6.13 0.18
N PRO A 722 20.97 6.05 -1.07
CA PRO A 722 20.49 6.90 -2.17
C PRO A 722 19.07 6.48 -2.60
N LEU A 723 18.34 7.34 -3.34
CA LEU A 723 17.00 6.99 -3.85
C LEU A 723 17.08 5.85 -4.88
N PHE A 724 18.08 5.92 -5.76
CA PHE A 724 18.41 4.85 -6.68
C PHE A 724 19.57 4.04 -6.10
N PHE A 725 19.34 2.76 -5.86
CA PHE A 725 20.37 1.81 -5.43
C PHE A 725 20.08 0.44 -6.03
N GLU A 726 21.12 -0.40 -6.16
CA GLU A 726 20.99 -1.71 -6.78
C GLU A 726 20.27 -2.69 -5.85
N ILE A 727 19.07 -3.11 -6.22
CA ILE A 727 18.34 -4.21 -5.57
C ILE A 727 18.56 -5.47 -6.40
N GLN A 728 19.37 -6.40 -5.90
CA GLN A 728 19.74 -7.59 -6.65
C GLN A 728 18.68 -8.69 -6.54
N LYS A 729 18.31 -9.08 -5.31
CA LYS A 729 17.19 -10.00 -5.10
C LYS A 729 15.90 -9.20 -4.94
N ALA A 730 14.84 -9.64 -5.60
CA ALA A 730 13.53 -8.99 -5.50
C ALA A 730 12.82 -9.20 -4.14
N GLU A 731 13.33 -10.07 -3.27
CA GLU A 731 12.89 -10.17 -1.86
C GLU A 731 13.42 -9.01 -1.00
N ASP A 732 14.61 -8.47 -1.34
CA ASP A 732 15.29 -7.40 -0.58
C ASP A 732 14.58 -6.04 -0.71
N VAL A 733 13.72 -5.87 -1.73
CA VAL A 733 12.93 -4.63 -1.91
C VAL A 733 12.01 -4.32 -0.74
N ASN A 734 11.68 -5.30 0.10
CA ASN A 734 10.98 -5.07 1.37
C ASN A 734 11.73 -4.07 2.29
N GLU A 735 13.06 -3.98 2.18
CA GLU A 735 13.88 -2.99 2.90
C GLU A 735 13.86 -1.60 2.24
N ALA A 736 13.50 -1.53 0.95
CA ALA A 736 13.40 -0.29 0.18
C ALA A 736 12.07 0.46 0.40
N PHE A 737 11.03 -0.15 0.97
CA PHE A 737 9.77 0.51 1.32
C PHE A 737 9.92 1.37 2.59
N ASP A 738 10.70 2.44 2.49
CA ASP A 738 11.12 3.28 3.62
C ASP A 738 11.00 4.80 3.31
N PRO A 739 11.19 5.70 4.31
CA PRO A 739 11.03 7.14 4.12
C PRO A 739 11.98 7.80 3.09
N ILE A 740 13.04 7.13 2.64
CA ILE A 740 13.85 7.60 1.51
C ILE A 740 13.05 7.45 0.23
N THR A 741 12.63 6.23 -0.10
CA THR A 741 11.85 5.90 -1.31
C THR A 741 10.58 6.74 -1.44
N TYR A 742 9.79 6.86 -0.38
CA TYR A 742 8.56 7.67 -0.37
C TYR A 742 8.87 9.16 -0.19
N SER A 743 9.34 9.56 0.99
CA SER A 743 9.36 10.96 1.43
C SER A 743 10.50 11.79 0.82
N LYS A 744 11.71 11.23 0.67
CA LYS A 744 12.80 11.90 -0.07
C LYS A 744 12.48 11.94 -1.57
N GLY A 745 11.92 10.86 -2.13
CA GLY A 745 11.46 10.80 -3.53
C GLY A 745 10.49 11.96 -3.85
N ALA A 746 9.41 12.07 -3.09
CA ALA A 746 8.45 13.16 -3.23
C ALA A 746 9.08 14.55 -3.01
N SER A 747 10.01 14.68 -2.08
CA SER A 747 10.68 15.96 -1.77
C SER A 747 11.58 16.43 -2.92
N VAL A 748 12.31 15.51 -3.56
CA VAL A 748 13.13 15.81 -4.75
C VAL A 748 12.23 16.20 -5.93
N LEU A 749 11.14 15.47 -6.17
CA LEU A 749 10.18 15.81 -7.22
C LEU A 749 9.50 17.16 -6.98
N ARG A 750 9.11 17.47 -5.73
CA ARG A 750 8.56 18.78 -5.35
C ARG A 750 9.57 19.91 -5.56
N MET A 751 10.85 19.67 -5.29
CA MET A 751 11.93 20.62 -5.57
C MET A 751 12.08 20.86 -7.09
N ILE A 752 12.14 19.80 -7.90
CA ILE A 752 12.24 19.91 -9.37
C ILE A 752 11.02 20.66 -9.94
N ARG A 753 9.80 20.31 -9.51
CA ARG A 753 8.55 21.03 -9.83
C ARG A 753 8.60 22.52 -9.45
N SER A 754 9.29 22.87 -8.36
CA SER A 754 9.45 24.25 -7.90
C SER A 754 10.51 25.02 -8.70
N VAL A 755 11.55 24.34 -9.19
CA VAL A 755 12.61 24.91 -10.04
C VAL A 755 12.12 25.15 -11.47
N MET A 756 11.43 24.16 -12.06
CA MET A 756 10.90 24.24 -13.43
C MET A 756 9.65 25.11 -13.57
N GLY A 757 8.86 25.24 -12.48
CA GLY A 757 7.50 25.74 -12.53
C GLY A 757 6.49 24.63 -12.85
N GLU A 758 5.26 24.82 -12.36
CA GLU A 758 4.23 23.77 -12.33
C GLU A 758 3.81 23.28 -13.72
N GLU A 759 3.58 24.18 -14.67
CA GLU A 759 3.08 23.83 -16.01
C GLU A 759 4.13 23.09 -16.84
N TYR A 760 5.40 23.47 -16.73
CA TYR A 760 6.52 22.75 -17.37
C TYR A 760 6.73 21.37 -16.75
N PHE A 761 6.59 21.24 -15.43
CA PHE A 761 6.63 19.94 -14.75
C PHE A 761 5.47 19.03 -15.19
N LYS A 762 4.23 19.54 -15.26
CA LYS A 762 3.08 18.80 -15.81
C LYS A 762 3.31 18.36 -17.25
N SER A 763 3.85 19.26 -18.10
CA SER A 763 4.18 18.95 -19.49
C SER A 763 5.20 17.82 -19.60
N GLY A 764 6.29 17.85 -18.83
CA GLY A 764 7.29 16.79 -18.81
C GLY A 764 6.74 15.45 -18.29
N VAL A 765 5.89 15.49 -17.26
CA VAL A 765 5.16 14.31 -16.76
C VAL A 765 4.22 13.74 -17.83
N ASN A 766 3.50 14.58 -18.58
CA ASN A 766 2.64 14.13 -19.68
C ASN A 766 3.47 13.47 -20.81
N ILE A 767 4.63 14.04 -21.17
CA ILE A 767 5.56 13.48 -22.15
C ILE A 767 6.02 12.08 -21.70
N TYR A 768 6.46 11.95 -20.45
CA TYR A 768 6.87 10.68 -19.85
C TYR A 768 5.75 9.63 -19.89
N LEU A 769 4.57 9.95 -19.32
CA LEU A 769 3.46 9.00 -19.25
C LEU A 769 2.94 8.60 -20.64
N ASN A 770 2.89 9.52 -21.61
CA ASN A 770 2.50 9.17 -22.98
C ASN A 770 3.54 8.34 -23.74
N ARG A 771 4.83 8.51 -23.45
CA ARG A 771 5.95 7.77 -24.06
C ARG A 771 6.00 6.32 -23.57
N PHE A 772 5.73 6.08 -22.28
CA PHE A 772 5.91 4.78 -21.63
C PHE A 772 4.63 4.05 -21.21
N LYS A 773 3.43 4.58 -21.52
CA LYS A 773 2.15 3.90 -21.21
C LYS A 773 2.11 2.46 -21.70
N TYR A 774 1.65 1.57 -20.82
CA TYR A 774 1.61 0.10 -20.98
C TYR A 774 2.98 -0.58 -21.06
N HIS A 775 4.06 0.16 -20.80
CA HIS A 775 5.44 -0.34 -20.79
C HIS A 775 6.09 -0.04 -19.44
N ASN A 776 7.41 -0.22 -19.39
CA ASN A 776 8.24 0.10 -18.25
C ASN A 776 9.19 1.26 -18.59
N ALA A 777 9.70 1.92 -17.56
CA ALA A 777 10.67 3.00 -17.64
C ALA A 777 11.71 2.91 -16.51
N GLU A 778 12.82 3.61 -16.67
CA GLU A 778 13.82 3.87 -15.64
C GLU A 778 13.74 5.34 -15.18
N HIS A 779 14.42 5.72 -14.09
CA HIS A 779 14.42 7.13 -13.66
C HIS A 779 15.03 8.09 -14.70
N SER A 780 15.97 7.60 -15.51
CA SER A 780 16.60 8.33 -16.62
C SER A 780 15.56 8.80 -17.65
N ASP A 781 14.62 7.94 -18.00
CA ASP A 781 13.52 8.23 -18.95
C ASP A 781 12.63 9.40 -18.49
N LEU A 782 12.37 9.47 -17.18
CA LEU A 782 11.66 10.60 -16.57
C LEU A 782 12.49 11.87 -16.66
N TRP A 783 13.77 11.82 -16.31
CA TRP A 783 14.63 13.00 -16.31
C TRP A 783 14.83 13.59 -17.69
N ASP A 784 14.89 12.75 -18.72
CA ASP A 784 14.95 13.19 -20.11
C ASP A 784 13.63 13.83 -20.55
N ALA A 785 12.47 13.26 -20.17
CA ALA A 785 11.16 13.86 -20.44
C ALA A 785 10.92 15.19 -19.68
N LEU A 786 11.39 15.33 -18.45
CA LEU A 786 11.38 16.60 -17.72
C LEU A 786 12.36 17.61 -18.35
N THR A 787 13.54 17.17 -18.80
CA THR A 787 14.53 18.02 -19.49
C THR A 787 13.98 18.57 -20.81
N GLU A 788 13.25 17.76 -21.57
CA GLU A 788 12.56 18.19 -22.81
C GLU A 788 11.53 19.30 -22.56
N ALA A 789 10.87 19.29 -21.39
CA ALA A 789 9.90 20.30 -21.00
C ALA A 789 10.51 21.55 -20.31
N VAL A 790 11.83 21.64 -20.15
CA VAL A 790 12.46 22.81 -19.53
C VAL A 790 12.23 24.08 -20.36
N PRO A 791 11.76 25.19 -19.76
CA PRO A 791 11.63 26.44 -20.48
C PRO A 791 12.99 27.02 -20.88
N GLN A 792 13.08 27.54 -22.10
CA GLN A 792 14.33 28.10 -22.66
C GLN A 792 14.98 29.22 -21.82
N HIS A 793 14.22 29.90 -20.96
CA HIS A 793 14.72 30.96 -20.07
C HIS A 793 15.28 30.44 -18.73
N LEU A 794 15.04 29.18 -18.37
CA LEU A 794 15.61 28.56 -17.18
C LEU A 794 17.01 28.03 -17.52
N LEU A 795 18.02 28.77 -17.09
CA LEU A 795 19.42 28.50 -17.39
C LEU A 795 20.17 27.97 -16.15
N ASP A 796 21.20 27.16 -16.40
CA ASP A 796 22.17 26.72 -15.39
C ASP A 796 23.21 27.81 -15.06
N ARG A 797 24.14 27.49 -14.14
CA ARG A 797 25.20 28.42 -13.71
C ARG A 797 26.19 28.78 -14.83
N GLU A 798 26.27 27.95 -15.87
CA GLU A 798 27.08 28.18 -17.07
C GLU A 798 26.31 28.96 -18.17
N GLY A 799 25.04 29.32 -17.94
CA GLY A 799 24.19 30.04 -18.90
C GLY A 799 23.61 29.16 -20.01
N LYS A 800 23.60 27.83 -19.83
CA LYS A 800 23.00 26.86 -20.77
C LYS A 800 21.60 26.49 -20.31
N PRO A 801 20.72 25.95 -21.18
CA PRO A 801 19.42 25.41 -20.75
C PRO A 801 19.58 24.43 -19.59
N PHE A 802 18.76 24.60 -18.55
CA PHE A 802 18.80 23.74 -17.37
C PHE A 802 18.52 22.28 -17.75
N ASN A 803 19.32 21.36 -17.20
CA ASN A 803 19.22 19.93 -17.51
C ASN A 803 18.79 19.18 -16.24
N VAL A 804 17.59 18.60 -16.28
CA VAL A 804 17.00 17.92 -15.11
C VAL A 804 17.78 16.66 -14.79
N THR A 805 18.23 15.90 -15.79
CA THR A 805 19.03 14.67 -15.61
C THR A 805 20.33 14.94 -14.83
N LYS A 806 21.10 15.98 -15.20
CA LYS A 806 22.32 16.40 -14.50
C LYS A 806 22.02 16.91 -13.08
N PHE A 807 20.92 17.62 -12.88
CA PHE A 807 20.54 18.14 -11.57
C PHE A 807 20.06 17.05 -10.62
N ALA A 808 19.11 16.22 -11.08
CA ALA A 808 18.47 15.17 -10.30
C ALA A 808 19.45 14.08 -9.86
N LYS A 809 20.46 13.78 -10.69
CA LYS A 809 21.56 12.85 -10.39
C LYS A 809 22.12 13.00 -8.96
N TYR A 810 22.45 14.23 -8.57
CA TYR A 810 23.02 14.54 -7.23
C TYR A 810 22.05 14.32 -6.07
N TRP A 811 20.77 14.12 -6.35
CA TRP A 811 19.72 13.88 -5.35
C TRP A 811 19.22 12.43 -5.37
N THR A 812 19.38 11.72 -6.49
CA THR A 812 19.00 10.31 -6.65
C THR A 812 20.11 9.34 -6.34
N GLU A 813 21.33 9.56 -6.85
CA GLU A 813 22.46 8.61 -6.74
C GLU A 813 23.31 8.84 -5.48
N GLU A 814 23.18 10.00 -4.82
CA GLU A 814 23.94 10.36 -3.61
C GLU A 814 23.10 10.22 -2.32
N THR A 815 23.74 9.73 -1.26
CA THR A 815 23.11 9.55 0.06
C THR A 815 23.21 10.80 0.92
N GLY A 816 22.12 11.17 1.61
CA GLY A 816 22.04 12.39 2.41
C GLY A 816 21.55 13.61 1.62
N PHE A 817 21.57 14.74 2.32
CA PHE A 817 21.24 16.07 1.80
C PHE A 817 22.24 17.11 2.33
N PRO A 818 22.44 18.25 1.64
CA PRO A 818 23.35 19.28 2.09
C PRO A 818 22.71 20.20 3.15
N VAL A 819 23.49 20.61 4.14
CA VAL A 819 23.25 21.85 4.89
C VAL A 819 23.99 22.99 4.20
N VAL A 820 23.26 24.05 3.84
CA VAL A 820 23.82 25.26 3.22
C VAL A 820 24.06 26.31 4.31
N GLN A 821 25.33 26.58 4.60
CA GLN A 821 25.73 27.63 5.54
C GLN A 821 25.79 28.99 4.82
N VAL A 822 25.12 30.00 5.39
CA VAL A 822 25.06 31.35 4.84
C VAL A 822 25.83 32.32 5.74
N LYS A 823 27.04 32.70 5.34
CA LYS A 823 27.89 33.63 6.08
C LYS A 823 27.87 35.02 5.45
N ARG A 824 27.29 36.01 6.14
CA ARG A 824 27.38 37.42 5.71
C ARG A 824 28.81 37.94 5.96
N ILE A 825 29.55 38.23 4.90
CA ILE A 825 30.93 38.74 4.97
C ILE A 825 30.97 40.27 4.96
N SER A 826 30.00 40.92 4.30
CA SER A 826 29.88 42.38 4.29
C SER A 826 28.40 42.80 4.16
N PRO A 827 28.08 44.11 4.21
CA PRO A 827 26.70 44.57 4.04
C PRO A 827 26.02 44.02 2.76
N ASN A 828 26.76 43.84 1.67
CA ASN A 828 26.24 43.44 0.34
C ASN A 828 26.81 42.11 -0.18
N LYS A 829 27.57 41.35 0.62
CA LYS A 829 28.15 40.06 0.20
C LYS A 829 27.88 38.96 1.22
N VAL A 830 27.41 37.81 0.73
CA VAL A 830 27.30 36.55 1.45
C VAL A 830 28.22 35.50 0.81
N LEU A 831 28.76 34.62 1.64
CA LEU A 831 29.40 33.38 1.22
C LEU A 831 28.43 32.24 1.50
N LEU A 832 28.26 31.37 0.51
CA LEU A 832 27.52 30.13 0.61
C LEU A 832 28.53 28.97 0.58
N THR A 833 28.42 28.05 1.55
CA THR A 833 29.16 26.80 1.58
C THR A 833 28.21 25.66 1.92
N GLN A 834 28.37 24.51 1.27
CA GLN A 834 27.55 23.33 1.53
C GLN A 834 28.41 22.17 2.04
N GLN A 835 27.80 21.31 2.85
CA GLN A 835 28.35 20.02 3.29
C GLN A 835 27.20 19.06 3.57
N ARG A 836 27.40 17.74 3.47
CA ARG A 836 26.36 16.76 3.85
C ARG A 836 25.97 16.97 5.32
N PHE A 837 24.68 17.12 5.59
CA PHE A 837 24.15 17.15 6.95
C PHE A 837 24.15 15.73 7.53
N ARG A 838 24.54 15.59 8.81
CA ARG A 838 24.44 14.35 9.57
C ARG A 838 24.12 14.65 11.03
N LEU A 839 23.17 13.93 11.63
CA LEU A 839 22.87 14.06 13.07
C LEU A 839 24.02 13.50 13.92
N ASP A 840 24.64 12.40 13.47
CA ASP A 840 25.65 11.64 14.23
C ASP A 840 26.92 12.47 14.56
N HIS A 841 27.21 13.52 13.78
CA HIS A 841 28.34 14.44 14.04
C HIS A 841 28.05 15.50 15.11
N ILE A 842 26.78 15.75 15.47
CA ILE A 842 26.41 16.82 16.42
C ILE A 842 26.67 16.38 17.88
N VAL A 843 26.76 15.07 18.13
CA VAL A 843 26.99 14.50 19.47
C VAL A 843 28.49 14.43 19.84
N GLY A 844 29.40 14.58 18.87
CA GLY A 844 30.83 14.30 19.05
C GLY A 844 31.70 15.45 19.57
N ASP A 845 31.29 16.71 19.37
CA ASP A 845 32.23 17.86 19.41
C ASP A 845 31.93 18.91 20.50
N TYR A 846 31.05 18.59 21.46
CA TYR A 846 30.92 19.37 22.71
C TYR A 846 31.94 18.93 23.77
N SER A 847 33.20 18.74 23.38
CA SER A 847 34.30 18.85 24.34
C SER A 847 34.39 20.32 24.75
N ILE A 848 33.98 20.62 25.99
CA ILE A 848 34.29 21.90 26.61
C ILE A 848 35.81 22.03 26.64
N ASP A 849 36.34 22.98 25.88
CA ASP A 849 37.77 23.23 25.79
C ASP A 849 38.20 23.88 27.13
N GLU A 850 38.65 23.07 28.10
CA GLU A 850 39.13 23.53 29.42
C GLU A 850 40.49 24.26 29.32
N LYS A 851 40.60 25.27 28.44
CA LYS A 851 41.76 26.16 28.31
C LYS A 851 41.41 27.59 27.88
N GLY A 852 40.87 28.38 28.82
CA GLY A 852 40.92 29.86 28.76
C GLY A 852 39.64 30.57 29.17
#